data_AF-A0A8H4RRR4-F1
#
_entry.id   AF-A0A8H4RRR4-F1
#
_cell.length_a   1.000
_cell.length_b   1.000
_cell.length_c   1.000
_cell.angle_alpha   90.00
_cell.angle_beta   90.00
_cell.angle_gamma   90.00
#
_symmetry.space_group_name_H-M   'P 1'
#
loop_
_entity.id
_entity.type
_entity.pdbx_description
1 polymer ?
#
loop_
_entity_poly.entity_id
_entity_poly.type
_entity_poly.pdbx_seq_one_letter_code
_entity_poly.pdbx_strand_id
1 'polypeptide(L)'
;MPADRLLTSVLRAYQGAPDPEQNNRILSSTTSLLTTLSNPLNVTLLTSHLLTAPAIWNQIYGLRTPLRIISIYNTAALTVHKHHIEGRNTKPYDAYQPRIGGGINCDDWTVAVFKGLDDRSPRWQHALVIAGVLLGMEGQERRGLSRAMRSKCENALVTAANLVLQNPASIGSVGINSIVLALNHAFPLLADGVRGLLNYDSLVMHLATAMTSIEGYENAHFVGAIDHDVQQVYGKKFEWSAKSRSFLEIQRLASKPLVSSMGPLSKLIAHSIEHLSMTNRIVEVLDHLLAFTNELLAGWGRNKLSELDLSEETRFLTPDTLRVTYPVLWQVLKTAMFATTAVLRAIVARTLITPFLSSDDLAPTIASKSLLTLRDIHFISSRMGSNSFSAYTFVNLTSIDILTRFPLQSRDFLRAIYPEKAGQIPIRPLQRNHDLFYLNTSEHFTLIMSPATAESLIFTPASPYLNPVANINLLEIFEAAHSAMLAVLAAPQSGPLTTKILPFYVESLFNSFPSNLSPRQFRFAFKALMQITTPPNPLSASEPQLAETLMELLYHRALNAPTTLLPPSVTIKSETDAQTQPPQPLSEQAVLLLTLLDALSNLPLHMLEEWLPLAADLLNAVSNRGMRGYCRGRFWEVMESGEMDVERSAVCVAWWGTRSGRERVLFGDESQRGPFMSGGLGVRESRL
;
A
#
# COMPACT_ATOMS: atom_id res chain seq x y z
N MET A 1 47.76 -13.89 -32.51
CA MET A 1 48.83 -12.87 -32.48
C MET A 1 48.44 -11.60 -31.69
N PRO A 2 47.39 -10.82 -32.01
CA PRO A 2 47.01 -9.67 -31.18
C PRO A 2 46.33 -10.06 -29.84
N ALA A 3 45.46 -11.08 -29.85
CA ALA A 3 44.77 -11.56 -28.65
C ALA A 3 45.72 -12.17 -27.60
N ASP A 4 46.78 -12.86 -28.02
CA ASP A 4 47.74 -13.51 -27.10
C ASP A 4 48.61 -12.49 -26.35
N ARG A 5 48.96 -11.38 -27.03
CA ARG A 5 49.67 -10.25 -26.40
C ARG A 5 48.77 -9.53 -25.38
N LEU A 6 47.51 -9.31 -25.72
CA LEU A 6 46.52 -8.75 -24.80
C LEU A 6 46.26 -9.66 -23.59
N LEU A 7 46.15 -10.97 -23.80
CA LEU A 7 46.01 -11.95 -22.72
C LEU A 7 47.18 -11.87 -21.74
N THR A 8 48.41 -11.87 -22.26
CA THR A 8 49.62 -11.76 -21.41
C THR A 8 49.65 -10.44 -20.63
N SER A 9 49.23 -9.35 -21.26
CA SER A 9 49.14 -8.03 -20.61
C SER A 9 48.10 -8.01 -19.49
N VAL A 10 46.91 -8.58 -19.71
CA VAL A 10 45.83 -8.63 -18.71
C VAL A 10 46.22 -9.53 -17.53
N LEU A 11 46.84 -10.69 -17.79
CA LEU A 11 47.29 -11.58 -16.72
C LEU A 11 48.35 -10.94 -15.83
N ARG A 12 49.27 -10.15 -16.39
CA ARG A 12 50.21 -9.34 -15.61
C ARG A 12 49.49 -8.25 -14.83
N ALA A 13 48.51 -7.59 -15.44
CA ALA A 13 47.75 -6.54 -14.78
C ALA A 13 46.93 -7.06 -13.58
N TYR A 14 46.43 -8.30 -13.63
CA TYR A 14 45.77 -8.93 -12.48
C TYR A 14 46.65 -9.05 -11.24
N GLN A 15 47.96 -9.22 -11.42
CA GLN A 15 48.93 -9.35 -10.33
C GLN A 15 49.36 -7.99 -9.75
N GLY A 16 48.93 -6.88 -10.36
CA GLY A 16 49.26 -5.53 -9.91
C GLY A 16 48.54 -5.09 -8.64
N ALA A 17 48.92 -3.92 -8.13
CA ALA A 17 48.20 -3.26 -7.05
C ALA A 17 46.82 -2.77 -7.51
N PRO A 18 45.81 -2.69 -6.61
CA PRO A 18 44.50 -2.15 -6.95
C PRO A 18 44.58 -0.68 -7.38
N ASP A 19 44.11 -0.36 -8.58
CA ASP A 19 43.94 1.01 -9.09
C ASP A 19 42.56 1.13 -9.77
N PRO A 20 41.65 2.01 -9.30
CA PRO A 20 40.31 2.18 -9.88
C PRO A 20 40.28 2.45 -11.39
N GLU A 21 41.20 3.25 -11.93
CA GLU A 21 41.22 3.58 -13.35
C GLU A 21 41.73 2.41 -14.19
N GLN A 22 42.83 1.79 -13.74
CA GLN A 22 43.37 0.59 -14.37
C GLN A 22 42.40 -0.59 -14.27
N ASN A 23 41.66 -0.73 -13.18
CA ASN A 23 40.68 -1.80 -12.98
C ASN A 23 39.57 -1.76 -14.03
N ASN A 24 39.06 -0.58 -14.41
CA ASN A 24 38.06 -0.49 -15.49
C ASN A 24 38.63 -0.97 -16.83
N ARG A 25 39.89 -0.62 -17.14
CA ARG A 25 40.57 -1.07 -18.37
C ARG A 25 40.85 -2.57 -18.35
N ILE A 26 41.27 -3.12 -17.21
CA ILE A 26 41.48 -4.55 -16.99
C ILE A 26 40.18 -5.29 -17.29
N LEU A 27 39.08 -4.95 -16.60
CA LEU A 27 37.80 -5.63 -16.75
C LEU A 27 37.22 -5.52 -18.18
N SER A 28 37.38 -4.36 -18.84
CA SER A 28 36.97 -4.20 -20.24
C SER A 28 37.77 -5.11 -21.18
N SER A 29 39.09 -5.18 -20.98
CA SER A 29 39.98 -6.07 -21.75
C SER A 29 39.65 -7.54 -21.49
N THR A 30 39.33 -7.90 -20.25
CA THR A 30 38.88 -9.25 -19.86
C THR A 30 37.61 -9.64 -20.61
N THR A 31 36.59 -8.77 -20.64
CA THR A 31 35.36 -9.03 -21.39
C THR A 31 35.65 -9.25 -22.88
N SER A 32 36.50 -8.41 -23.48
CA SER A 32 36.89 -8.56 -24.89
C SER A 32 37.65 -9.85 -25.16
N LEU A 33 38.50 -10.31 -24.23
CA LEU A 33 39.24 -11.56 -24.38
C LEU A 33 38.30 -12.76 -24.23
N LEU A 34 37.37 -12.73 -23.27
CA LEU A 34 36.40 -13.81 -23.07
C LEU A 34 35.55 -14.09 -24.33
N THR A 35 35.36 -13.11 -25.22
CA THR A 35 34.56 -13.26 -26.45
C THR A 35 35.37 -13.59 -27.71
N THR A 36 36.67 -13.31 -27.71
CA THR A 36 37.54 -13.41 -28.89
C THR A 36 38.56 -14.55 -28.83
N LEU A 37 38.84 -15.08 -27.63
CA LEU A 37 39.73 -16.22 -27.47
C LEU A 37 39.16 -17.47 -28.15
N SER A 38 39.97 -18.10 -28.99
CA SER A 38 39.60 -19.30 -29.75
C SER A 38 40.00 -20.62 -29.10
N ASN A 39 40.90 -20.58 -28.12
CA ASN A 39 41.32 -21.75 -27.35
C ASN A 39 40.55 -21.82 -26.01
N PRO A 40 39.73 -22.87 -25.76
CA PRO A 40 39.02 -23.07 -24.50
C PRO A 40 39.94 -23.02 -23.26
N LEU A 41 41.19 -23.50 -23.36
CA LEU A 41 42.14 -23.47 -22.24
C LEU A 41 42.48 -22.03 -21.81
N ASN A 42 42.54 -21.10 -22.76
CA ASN A 42 42.81 -19.70 -22.45
C ASN A 42 41.61 -19.04 -21.75
N VAL A 43 40.37 -19.46 -22.06
CA VAL A 43 39.16 -19.02 -21.36
C VAL A 43 39.13 -19.56 -19.92
N THR A 44 39.49 -20.83 -19.73
CA THR A 44 39.66 -21.45 -18.41
C THR A 44 40.70 -20.69 -17.58
N LEU A 45 41.88 -20.45 -18.14
CA LEU A 45 42.97 -19.75 -17.47
C LEU A 45 42.56 -18.31 -17.12
N LEU A 46 41.96 -17.57 -18.06
CA LEU A 46 41.52 -16.20 -17.83
C LEU A 46 40.48 -16.11 -16.70
N THR A 47 39.58 -17.08 -16.62
CA THR A 47 38.56 -17.16 -15.55
C THR A 47 39.20 -17.44 -14.19
N SER A 48 40.05 -18.47 -14.06
CA SER A 48 40.74 -18.79 -12.80
C SER A 48 41.59 -17.62 -12.30
N HIS A 49 42.33 -16.95 -13.19
CA HIS A 49 43.15 -15.81 -12.83
C HIS A 49 42.34 -14.55 -12.48
N LEU A 50 41.17 -14.32 -13.10
CA LEU A 50 40.29 -13.21 -12.72
C LEU A 50 39.75 -13.39 -11.30
N LEU A 51 39.34 -14.62 -10.94
CA LEU A 51 38.78 -14.90 -9.62
C LEU A 51 39.82 -14.83 -8.49
N THR A 52 41.10 -15.01 -8.83
CA THR A 52 42.21 -14.89 -7.88
C THR A 52 42.96 -13.57 -7.98
N ALA A 53 42.53 -12.63 -8.83
CA ALA A 53 43.25 -11.39 -9.15
C ALA A 53 43.35 -10.44 -7.94
N PRO A 54 44.54 -10.20 -7.37
CA PRO A 54 44.72 -9.23 -6.28
C PRO A 54 44.28 -7.82 -6.64
N ALA A 55 44.52 -7.38 -7.88
CA ALA A 55 44.14 -6.05 -8.37
C ALA A 55 42.62 -5.76 -8.25
N ILE A 56 41.79 -6.82 -8.30
CA ILE A 56 40.33 -6.72 -8.26
C ILE A 56 39.79 -7.01 -6.84
N TRP A 57 40.33 -8.02 -6.16
CA TRP A 57 39.75 -8.54 -4.93
C TRP A 57 40.39 -8.00 -3.64
N ASN A 58 41.57 -7.38 -3.68
CA ASN A 58 42.18 -6.80 -2.48
C ASN A 58 41.51 -5.49 -2.01
N GLN A 59 40.77 -4.81 -2.89
CA GLN A 59 40.01 -3.60 -2.54
C GLN A 59 38.58 -3.70 -3.08
N ILE A 60 37.70 -4.31 -2.28
CA ILE A 60 36.31 -4.54 -2.66
C ILE A 60 35.46 -3.31 -2.29
N TYR A 61 34.87 -2.67 -3.30
CA TYR A 61 33.94 -1.54 -3.11
C TYR A 61 32.50 -2.05 -2.95
N GLY A 62 32.24 -2.73 -1.83
CA GLY A 62 30.93 -3.34 -1.54
C GLY A 62 30.46 -4.26 -2.67
N LEU A 63 29.16 -4.29 -2.95
CA LEU A 63 28.59 -5.13 -4.02
C LEU A 63 28.84 -4.66 -5.45
N ARG A 64 29.52 -3.52 -5.67
CA ARG A 64 29.83 -3.05 -7.02
C ARG A 64 30.83 -3.96 -7.72
N THR A 65 31.83 -4.49 -7.02
CA THR A 65 32.78 -5.44 -7.62
C THR A 65 32.09 -6.76 -8.00
N PRO A 66 31.31 -7.41 -7.12
CA PRO A 66 30.48 -8.57 -7.49
C PRO A 66 29.56 -8.33 -8.70
N LEU A 67 28.83 -7.21 -8.74
CA LEU A 67 27.94 -6.87 -9.85
C LEU A 67 28.72 -6.74 -11.18
N ARG A 68 29.93 -6.16 -11.15
CA ARG A 68 30.80 -6.06 -12.32
C ARG A 68 31.23 -7.44 -12.81
N ILE A 69 31.55 -8.39 -11.92
CA ILE A 69 31.88 -9.76 -12.31
C ILE A 69 30.68 -10.44 -13.00
N ILE A 70 29.47 -10.34 -12.42
CA ILE A 70 28.24 -10.82 -13.07
C ILE A 70 28.10 -10.18 -14.47
N SER A 71 28.32 -8.87 -14.57
CA SER A 71 28.17 -8.12 -15.82
C SER A 71 29.17 -8.54 -16.90
N ILE A 72 30.44 -8.79 -16.54
CA ILE A 72 31.47 -9.27 -17.48
C ILE A 72 31.06 -10.58 -18.12
N TYR A 73 30.65 -11.56 -17.31
CA TYR A 73 30.24 -12.87 -17.83
C TYR A 73 28.90 -12.80 -18.57
N ASN A 74 27.97 -11.95 -18.15
CA ASN A 74 26.74 -11.67 -18.88
C ASN A 74 27.03 -11.10 -20.28
N THR A 75 27.81 -10.02 -20.37
CA THR A 75 28.18 -9.40 -21.65
C THR A 75 28.99 -10.35 -22.53
N ALA A 76 29.93 -11.11 -21.96
CA ALA A 76 30.71 -12.08 -22.71
C ALA A 76 29.81 -13.21 -23.27
N ALA A 77 28.94 -13.79 -22.44
CA ALA A 77 28.00 -14.82 -22.84
C ALA A 77 27.04 -14.35 -23.95
N LEU A 78 26.49 -13.13 -23.81
CA LEU A 78 25.65 -12.51 -24.84
C LEU A 78 26.37 -12.41 -26.19
N THR A 79 27.63 -11.99 -26.16
CA THR A 79 28.41 -11.76 -27.38
C THR A 79 28.79 -13.10 -28.02
N VAL A 80 29.18 -14.09 -27.23
CA VAL A 80 29.44 -15.46 -27.71
C VAL A 80 28.20 -16.07 -28.36
N HIS A 81 27.04 -15.91 -27.72
CA HIS A 81 25.76 -16.38 -28.26
C HIS A 81 25.42 -15.70 -29.60
N LYS A 82 25.60 -14.38 -29.70
CA LYS A 82 25.41 -13.63 -30.96
C LYS A 82 26.33 -14.14 -32.07
N HIS A 83 27.63 -14.27 -31.78
CA HIS A 83 28.60 -14.80 -32.75
C HIS A 83 28.25 -16.22 -33.20
N HIS A 84 27.74 -17.05 -32.29
CA HIS A 84 27.30 -18.42 -32.61
C HIS A 84 26.08 -18.45 -33.54
N ILE A 85 25.11 -17.55 -33.34
CA ILE A 85 23.95 -17.42 -34.25
C ILE A 85 24.38 -16.86 -35.61
N GLU A 86 25.18 -15.80 -35.63
CA GLU A 86 25.65 -15.16 -36.86
C GLU A 86 26.53 -16.12 -37.68
N GLY A 87 27.37 -16.90 -37.01
CA GLY A 87 28.20 -17.96 -37.62
C GLY A 87 27.41 -19.15 -38.17
N ARG A 88 26.17 -19.40 -37.69
CA ARG A 88 25.25 -20.40 -38.28
C ARG A 88 24.57 -19.89 -39.55
N ASN A 89 24.39 -18.57 -39.68
CA ASN A 89 23.74 -17.94 -40.82
C ASN A 89 24.70 -17.65 -41.99
N THR A 90 26.01 -17.73 -41.76
CA THR A 90 27.02 -17.61 -42.82
C THR A 90 27.19 -18.97 -43.50
N LYS A 91 26.96 -19.04 -44.82
CA LYS A 91 27.11 -20.29 -45.60
C LYS A 91 28.56 -20.82 -45.46
N PRO A 92 28.77 -22.15 -45.42
CA PRO A 92 30.09 -22.75 -45.23
C PRO A 92 30.86 -22.79 -46.55
N TYR A 93 31.25 -21.64 -47.10
CA TYR A 93 32.16 -21.58 -48.25
C TYR A 93 32.99 -20.29 -48.18
N ASP A 94 34.11 -20.37 -47.44
CA ASP A 94 35.42 -19.85 -47.85
C ASP A 94 36.40 -19.95 -46.67
N ALA A 95 37.50 -20.69 -46.86
CA ALA A 95 38.57 -20.85 -45.88
C ALA A 95 39.33 -19.53 -45.54
N TYR A 96 38.98 -18.43 -46.22
CA TYR A 96 39.64 -17.13 -46.14
C TYR A 96 38.83 -16.04 -45.43
N GLN A 97 37.59 -16.32 -44.98
CA GLN A 97 36.85 -15.36 -44.16
C GLN A 97 37.26 -15.45 -42.69
N PRO A 98 37.60 -14.32 -42.02
CA PRO A 98 37.91 -14.32 -40.60
C PRO A 98 36.68 -14.79 -39.82
N ARG A 99 36.84 -15.83 -38.98
CA ARG A 99 35.76 -16.31 -38.09
C ARG A 99 35.24 -15.15 -37.25
N ILE A 100 33.92 -14.99 -37.19
CA ILE A 100 33.28 -14.00 -36.33
C ILE A 100 33.48 -14.45 -34.87
N GLY A 101 34.28 -13.71 -34.11
CA GLY A 101 34.63 -14.01 -32.72
C GLY A 101 35.65 -15.15 -32.55
N GLY A 102 35.69 -15.74 -31.35
CA GLY A 102 36.61 -16.84 -31.02
C GLY A 102 36.31 -18.18 -31.70
N GLY A 103 35.12 -18.36 -32.28
CA GLY A 103 34.73 -19.61 -32.95
C GLY A 103 34.51 -20.81 -32.01
N ILE A 104 34.31 -20.56 -30.72
CA ILE A 104 33.91 -21.56 -29.71
C ILE A 104 32.38 -21.53 -29.58
N ASN A 105 31.73 -22.69 -29.58
CA ASN A 105 30.28 -22.79 -29.37
C ASN A 105 29.89 -22.40 -27.93
N CYS A 106 28.62 -22.01 -27.70
CA CYS A 106 28.14 -21.60 -26.37
C CYS A 106 28.40 -22.63 -25.27
N ASP A 107 28.13 -23.92 -25.53
CA ASP A 107 28.33 -25.00 -24.55
C ASP A 107 29.81 -25.21 -24.24
N ASP A 108 30.68 -25.24 -25.26
CA ASP A 108 32.12 -25.42 -25.09
C ASP A 108 32.76 -24.23 -24.35
N TRP A 109 32.29 -23.02 -24.64
CA TRP A 109 32.69 -21.80 -23.94
C TRP A 109 32.27 -21.85 -22.47
N THR A 110 31.03 -22.28 -22.20
CA THR A 110 30.51 -22.43 -20.83
C THR A 110 31.28 -23.48 -20.04
N VAL A 111 31.61 -24.62 -20.67
CA VAL A 111 32.47 -25.65 -20.07
C VAL A 111 33.85 -25.10 -19.75
N ALA A 112 34.43 -24.30 -20.65
CA ALA A 112 35.73 -23.68 -20.44
C ALA A 112 35.72 -22.71 -19.25
N VAL A 113 34.68 -21.87 -19.14
CA VAL A 113 34.47 -20.99 -17.98
C VAL A 113 34.34 -21.80 -16.69
N PHE A 114 33.52 -22.87 -16.70
CA PHE A 114 33.29 -23.71 -15.52
C PHE A 114 34.56 -24.42 -15.05
N LYS A 115 35.41 -24.88 -15.98
CA LYS A 115 36.73 -25.44 -15.65
C LYS A 115 37.65 -24.42 -14.97
N GLY A 116 37.41 -23.12 -15.14
CA GLY A 116 38.15 -22.05 -14.46
C GLY A 116 37.64 -21.76 -13.05
N LEU A 117 36.51 -22.33 -12.64
CA LEU A 117 35.95 -22.25 -11.29
C LEU A 117 36.62 -23.30 -10.38
N ASP A 118 37.93 -23.15 -10.21
CA ASP A 118 38.76 -24.08 -9.45
C ASP A 118 38.75 -23.78 -7.94
N ASP A 119 39.41 -24.64 -7.16
CA ASP A 119 39.47 -24.52 -5.70
C ASP A 119 40.37 -23.38 -5.20
N ARG A 120 40.99 -22.59 -6.10
CA ARG A 120 41.79 -21.43 -5.72
C ARG A 120 40.92 -20.21 -5.38
N SER A 121 39.65 -20.23 -5.81
CA SER A 121 38.69 -19.17 -5.56
C SER A 121 37.50 -19.69 -4.73
N PRO A 122 36.95 -18.86 -3.81
CA PRO A 122 35.84 -19.27 -2.97
C PRO A 122 34.54 -19.45 -3.75
N ARG A 123 33.67 -20.35 -3.26
CA ARG A 123 32.41 -20.73 -3.92
C ARG A 123 31.45 -19.56 -4.17
N TRP A 124 31.48 -18.51 -3.35
CA TRP A 124 30.63 -17.33 -3.58
C TRP A 124 31.03 -16.55 -4.84
N GLN A 125 32.31 -16.57 -5.23
CA GLN A 125 32.75 -15.98 -6.49
C GLN A 125 32.31 -16.83 -7.69
N HIS A 126 32.30 -18.17 -7.54
CA HIS A 126 31.78 -19.08 -8.56
C HIS A 126 30.32 -18.77 -8.88
N ALA A 127 29.50 -18.53 -7.86
CA ALA A 127 28.10 -18.16 -8.04
C ALA A 127 27.92 -16.87 -8.88
N LEU A 128 28.79 -15.88 -8.73
CA LEU A 128 28.75 -14.64 -9.54
C LEU A 128 29.00 -14.92 -11.02
N VAL A 129 29.99 -15.75 -11.32
CA VAL A 129 30.32 -16.15 -12.70
C VAL A 129 29.16 -16.93 -13.31
N ILE A 130 28.65 -17.93 -12.58
CA ILE A 130 27.54 -18.78 -13.06
C ILE A 130 26.28 -17.94 -13.30
N ALA A 131 25.96 -17.02 -12.39
CA ALA A 131 24.83 -16.10 -12.57
C ALA A 131 25.01 -15.22 -13.82
N GLY A 132 26.21 -14.68 -14.05
CA GLY A 132 26.53 -13.93 -15.27
C GLY A 132 26.33 -14.75 -16.54
N VAL A 133 26.84 -15.98 -16.58
CA VAL A 133 26.66 -16.90 -17.72
C VAL A 133 25.19 -17.20 -17.98
N LEU A 134 24.41 -17.52 -16.94
CA LEU A 134 22.97 -17.79 -17.06
C LEU A 134 22.21 -16.56 -17.60
N LEU A 135 22.50 -15.37 -17.09
CA LEU A 135 21.87 -14.12 -17.56
C LEU A 135 22.13 -13.86 -19.05
N GLY A 136 23.37 -14.08 -19.50
CA GLY A 136 23.75 -13.81 -20.87
C GLY A 136 23.24 -14.86 -21.85
N MET A 137 23.26 -16.14 -21.47
CA MET A 137 22.84 -17.23 -22.35
C MET A 137 21.33 -17.48 -22.36
N GLU A 138 20.65 -17.34 -21.22
CA GLU A 138 19.24 -17.72 -21.05
C GLU A 138 18.30 -16.54 -20.81
N GLY A 139 18.83 -15.36 -20.45
CA GLY A 139 18.02 -14.15 -20.28
C GLY A 139 17.27 -13.78 -21.57
N GLN A 140 16.12 -13.10 -21.42
CA GLN A 140 15.25 -12.70 -22.55
C GLN A 140 14.91 -13.86 -23.51
N GLU A 141 14.75 -15.07 -22.97
CA GLU A 141 14.39 -16.28 -23.72
C GLU A 141 15.34 -16.67 -24.87
N ARG A 142 16.61 -16.27 -24.79
CA ARG A 142 17.62 -16.51 -25.84
C ARG A 142 17.94 -17.99 -26.08
N ARG A 143 17.79 -18.84 -25.06
CA ARG A 143 18.04 -20.29 -25.12
C ARG A 143 19.40 -20.62 -25.74
N GLY A 144 20.45 -19.98 -25.24
CA GLY A 144 21.81 -20.09 -25.77
C GLY A 144 22.51 -21.40 -25.44
N LEU A 145 22.07 -22.13 -24.42
CA LEU A 145 22.65 -23.40 -23.97
C LEU A 145 21.82 -24.61 -24.40
N SER A 146 22.48 -25.77 -24.54
CA SER A 146 21.75 -27.04 -24.57
C SER A 146 21.02 -27.29 -23.24
N ARG A 147 19.93 -28.08 -23.29
CA ARG A 147 19.14 -28.42 -22.09
C ARG A 147 19.99 -29.04 -20.98
N ALA A 148 20.95 -29.90 -21.35
CA ALA A 148 21.86 -30.53 -20.42
C ALA A 148 22.83 -29.51 -19.78
N MET A 149 23.41 -28.61 -20.59
CA MET A 149 24.33 -27.59 -20.09
C MET A 149 23.60 -26.57 -19.20
N ARG A 150 22.40 -26.13 -19.61
CA ARG A 150 21.54 -25.27 -18.80
C ARG A 150 21.26 -25.88 -17.44
N SER A 151 20.78 -27.13 -17.40
CA SER A 151 20.53 -27.85 -16.15
C SER A 151 21.79 -27.92 -15.26
N LYS A 152 22.96 -28.20 -15.87
CA LYS A 152 24.23 -28.21 -15.14
C LYS A 152 24.58 -26.84 -14.54
N CYS A 153 24.32 -25.74 -15.26
CA CYS A 153 24.55 -24.39 -14.78
C CYS A 153 23.62 -24.01 -13.62
N GLU A 154 22.32 -24.30 -13.75
CA GLU A 154 21.33 -24.02 -12.70
C GLU A 154 21.67 -24.80 -11.42
N ASN A 155 21.98 -26.11 -11.54
CA ASN A 155 22.39 -26.93 -10.40
C ASN A 155 23.70 -26.46 -9.77
N ALA A 156 24.68 -26.04 -10.59
CA ALA A 156 25.95 -25.51 -10.08
C ALA A 156 25.75 -24.22 -9.28
N LEU A 157 24.87 -23.32 -9.71
CA LEU A 157 24.55 -22.09 -8.97
C LEU A 157 23.95 -22.41 -7.59
N VAL A 158 22.94 -23.28 -7.57
CA VAL A 158 22.28 -23.67 -6.31
C VAL A 158 23.25 -24.41 -5.38
N THR A 159 24.08 -25.30 -5.92
CA THR A 159 25.12 -26.00 -5.15
C THR A 159 26.11 -25.01 -4.55
N ALA A 160 26.61 -24.05 -5.34
CA ALA A 160 27.52 -23.03 -4.85
C ALA A 160 26.89 -22.18 -3.74
N ALA A 161 25.63 -21.76 -3.91
CA ALA A 161 24.90 -21.01 -2.90
C ALA A 161 24.73 -21.82 -1.61
N ASN A 162 24.27 -23.07 -1.69
CA ASN A 162 24.07 -23.94 -0.52
C ASN A 162 25.37 -24.22 0.23
N LEU A 163 26.49 -24.44 -0.48
CA LEU A 163 27.80 -24.64 0.16
C LEU A 163 28.28 -23.40 0.92
N VAL A 164 28.01 -22.20 0.39
CA VAL A 164 28.30 -20.94 1.09
C VAL A 164 27.45 -20.79 2.35
N LEU A 165 26.17 -21.17 2.29
CA LEU A 165 25.24 -21.09 3.41
C LEU A 165 25.55 -22.07 4.56
N GLN A 166 26.36 -23.11 4.33
CA GLN A 166 26.77 -24.05 5.39
C GLN A 166 27.75 -23.43 6.40
N ASN A 167 28.59 -22.49 5.98
CA ASN A 167 29.60 -21.85 6.83
C ASN A 167 29.65 -20.33 6.59
N PRO A 168 28.58 -19.58 6.92
CA PRO A 168 28.49 -18.15 6.61
C PRO A 168 29.53 -17.31 7.36
N ALA A 169 29.89 -17.70 8.58
CA ALA A 169 30.80 -16.94 9.44
C ALA A 169 32.23 -16.82 8.87
N SER A 170 32.71 -17.83 8.13
CA SER A 170 34.07 -17.83 7.57
C SER A 170 34.21 -17.02 6.27
N ILE A 171 33.09 -16.64 5.66
CA ILE A 171 33.02 -16.02 4.34
C ILE A 171 32.96 -14.48 4.43
N GLY A 172 32.43 -13.96 5.53
CA GLY A 172 32.23 -12.53 5.74
C GLY A 172 31.00 -11.98 5.00
N SER A 173 30.62 -10.75 5.34
CA SER A 173 29.40 -10.10 4.85
C SER A 173 29.37 -9.92 3.33
N VAL A 174 30.50 -9.57 2.72
CA VAL A 174 30.63 -9.34 1.27
C VAL A 174 30.32 -10.62 0.49
N GLY A 175 30.83 -11.77 0.92
CA GLY A 175 30.60 -13.03 0.20
C GLY A 175 29.14 -13.49 0.28
N ILE A 176 28.51 -13.35 1.45
CA ILE A 176 27.08 -13.65 1.63
C ILE A 176 26.22 -12.72 0.76
N ASN A 177 26.46 -11.41 0.83
CA ASN A 177 25.71 -10.45 0.04
C ASN A 177 25.94 -10.63 -1.47
N SER A 178 27.10 -11.16 -1.87
CA SER A 178 27.39 -11.54 -3.26
C SER A 178 26.55 -12.73 -3.72
N ILE A 179 26.31 -13.73 -2.85
CA ILE A 179 25.35 -14.81 -3.14
C ILE A 179 23.94 -14.25 -3.29
N VAL A 180 23.51 -13.38 -2.38
CA VAL A 180 22.18 -12.74 -2.47
C VAL A 180 22.03 -12.00 -3.80
N LEU A 181 23.04 -11.22 -4.20
CA LEU A 181 23.04 -10.52 -5.47
C LEU A 181 22.98 -11.48 -6.67
N ALA A 182 23.78 -12.55 -6.67
CA ALA A 182 23.79 -13.55 -7.73
C ALA A 182 22.42 -14.22 -7.89
N LEU A 183 21.83 -14.66 -6.77
CA LEU A 183 20.50 -15.27 -6.74
C LEU A 183 19.44 -14.26 -7.17
N ASN A 184 19.49 -13.01 -6.70
CA ASN A 184 18.50 -11.99 -7.06
C ASN A 184 18.36 -11.81 -8.58
N HIS A 185 19.48 -11.85 -9.30
CA HIS A 185 19.48 -11.74 -10.76
C HIS A 185 19.17 -13.06 -11.47
N ALA A 186 19.68 -14.19 -11.00
CA ALA A 186 19.56 -15.47 -11.70
C ALA A 186 18.29 -16.26 -11.36
N PHE A 187 17.65 -16.00 -10.21
CA PHE A 187 16.52 -16.77 -9.72
C PHE A 187 15.33 -16.88 -10.70
N PRO A 188 14.93 -15.81 -11.43
CA PRO A 188 13.89 -15.89 -12.44
C PRO A 188 14.20 -16.86 -13.59
N LEU A 189 15.47 -17.18 -13.83
CA LEU A 189 15.92 -18.06 -14.92
C LEU A 189 15.95 -19.54 -14.53
N LEU A 190 15.99 -19.83 -13.22
CA LEU A 190 16.04 -21.20 -12.70
C LEU A 190 14.72 -21.92 -12.97
N ALA A 191 14.81 -23.19 -13.36
CA ALA A 191 13.63 -24.06 -13.43
C ALA A 191 13.05 -24.32 -12.03
N ASP A 192 11.73 -24.50 -11.93
CA ASP A 192 11.04 -24.66 -10.64
C ASP A 192 11.59 -25.84 -9.80
N GLY A 193 11.91 -26.97 -10.47
CA GLY A 193 12.55 -28.11 -9.79
C GLY A 193 13.92 -27.77 -9.18
N VAL A 194 14.68 -26.87 -9.80
CA VAL A 194 16.00 -26.43 -9.30
C VAL A 194 15.84 -25.39 -8.20
N ARG A 195 14.82 -24.52 -8.28
CA ARG A 195 14.47 -23.59 -7.18
C ARG A 195 14.20 -24.36 -5.89
N GLY A 196 13.53 -25.51 -5.96
CA GLY A 196 13.27 -26.37 -4.81
C GLY A 196 14.52 -26.93 -4.11
N LEU A 197 15.70 -26.88 -4.75
CA LEU A 197 16.96 -27.39 -4.18
C LEU A 197 17.70 -26.36 -3.31
N LEU A 198 17.26 -25.10 -3.28
CA LEU A 198 17.85 -24.07 -2.42
C LEU A 198 17.51 -24.34 -0.95
N ASN A 199 18.50 -24.20 -0.06
CA ASN A 199 18.28 -24.28 1.37
C ASN A 199 17.67 -22.97 1.89
N TYR A 200 16.35 -22.84 1.76
CA TYR A 200 15.59 -21.64 2.17
C TYR A 200 15.72 -21.32 3.66
N ASP A 201 15.77 -22.36 4.49
CA ASP A 201 15.90 -22.22 5.94
C ASP A 201 17.19 -21.50 6.36
N SER A 202 18.26 -21.71 5.61
CA SER A 202 19.54 -21.02 5.82
C SER A 202 19.64 -19.72 5.03
N LEU A 203 18.91 -19.58 3.92
CA LEU A 203 18.98 -18.42 3.04
C LEU A 203 18.14 -17.22 3.52
N VAL A 204 16.95 -17.47 4.08
CA VAL A 204 15.93 -16.42 4.27
C VAL A 204 16.40 -15.23 5.10
N MET A 205 17.10 -15.49 6.23
CA MET A 205 17.59 -14.42 7.09
C MET A 205 18.71 -13.61 6.44
N HIS A 206 19.51 -14.23 5.59
CA HIS A 206 20.53 -13.51 4.82
C HIS A 206 19.90 -12.60 3.77
N LEU A 207 18.78 -13.02 3.14
CA LEU A 207 18.04 -12.17 2.20
C LEU A 207 17.39 -10.97 2.92
N ALA A 208 16.71 -11.21 4.05
CA ALA A 208 16.08 -10.15 4.86
C ALA A 208 17.11 -9.17 5.43
N THR A 209 18.26 -9.68 5.88
CA THR A 209 19.39 -8.85 6.33
C THR A 209 20.00 -8.08 5.18
N ALA A 210 20.18 -8.68 3.99
CA ALA A 210 20.73 -7.98 2.83
C ALA A 210 19.84 -6.79 2.40
N MET A 211 18.52 -6.92 2.50
CA MET A 211 17.57 -5.83 2.23
C MET A 211 17.76 -4.61 3.14
N THR A 212 18.08 -4.85 4.41
CA THR A 212 18.09 -3.82 5.46
C THR A 212 19.50 -3.34 5.81
N SER A 213 20.53 -4.16 5.63
CA SER A 213 21.93 -3.88 5.97
C SER A 213 22.57 -2.74 5.16
N ILE A 214 23.88 -2.55 5.34
CA ILE A 214 24.68 -1.54 4.65
C ILE A 214 24.66 -1.65 3.12
N GLU A 215 24.38 -2.83 2.55
CA GLU A 215 24.25 -3.00 1.10
C GLU A 215 22.81 -2.75 0.59
N GLY A 216 21.85 -2.76 1.52
CA GLY A 216 20.44 -2.40 1.31
C GLY A 216 20.14 -1.00 1.85
N TYR A 217 19.08 -0.89 2.66
CA TYR A 217 18.58 0.37 3.21
C TYR A 217 19.32 0.94 4.43
N GLU A 218 20.55 0.47 4.71
CA GLU A 218 21.42 0.99 5.78
C GLU A 218 20.73 1.10 7.16
N ASN A 219 19.86 0.14 7.49
CA ASN A 219 19.02 0.12 8.70
C ASN A 219 18.31 1.46 8.93
N ALA A 220 17.88 2.12 7.85
CA ALA A 220 17.22 3.42 7.84
C ALA A 220 18.02 4.62 8.38
N HIS A 221 19.32 4.48 8.67
CA HIS A 221 20.15 5.57 9.19
C HIS A 221 20.18 6.81 8.29
N PHE A 222 20.03 6.62 6.97
CA PHE A 222 20.01 7.71 5.99
C PHE A 222 18.89 8.73 6.26
N VAL A 223 17.77 8.34 6.88
CA VAL A 223 16.64 9.26 7.13
C VAL A 223 16.98 10.28 8.22
N GLY A 224 17.69 9.84 9.26
CA GLY A 224 18.13 10.73 10.34
C GLY A 224 19.20 11.73 9.86
N ALA A 225 20.09 11.30 8.96
CA ALA A 225 21.18 12.14 8.45
C ALA A 225 20.69 13.37 7.68
N ILE A 226 19.49 13.31 7.09
CA ILE A 226 18.87 14.42 6.35
C ILE A 226 18.65 15.64 7.25
N ASP A 227 18.30 15.44 8.52
CA ASP A 227 17.96 16.56 9.41
C ASP A 227 19.13 17.55 9.57
N HIS A 228 20.36 17.06 9.55
CA HIS A 228 21.56 17.90 9.67
C HIS A 228 21.76 18.86 8.50
N ASP A 229 21.30 18.48 7.31
CA ASP A 229 21.47 19.27 6.08
C ASP A 229 20.22 20.07 5.70
N VAL A 230 19.07 19.78 6.32
CA VAL A 230 17.84 20.57 6.15
C VAL A 230 17.95 21.83 7.00
N GLN A 231 17.99 22.97 6.31
CA GLN A 231 18.10 24.29 6.93
C GLN A 231 16.83 25.10 6.73
N GLN A 232 16.49 25.92 7.72
CA GLN A 232 15.41 26.88 7.59
C GLN A 232 15.96 28.18 6.99
N VAL A 233 15.37 28.61 5.88
CA VAL A 233 15.77 29.78 5.10
C VAL A 233 14.67 30.85 5.19
N TYR A 234 14.91 32.02 4.58
CA TYR A 234 13.98 33.14 4.60
C TYR A 234 12.54 32.74 4.26
N GLY A 235 11.58 33.27 5.02
CA GLY A 235 10.16 32.95 4.86
C GLY A 235 9.71 31.64 5.53
N LYS A 236 10.45 31.15 6.53
CA LYS A 236 10.18 29.87 7.24
C LYS A 236 10.18 28.64 6.33
N LYS A 237 10.82 28.72 5.16
CA LYS A 237 10.94 27.59 4.24
C LYS A 237 12.10 26.69 4.63
N PHE A 238 11.98 25.40 4.37
CA PHE A 238 13.07 24.43 4.46
C PHE A 238 13.75 24.28 3.10
N GLU A 239 15.06 24.45 3.13
CA GLU A 239 15.95 24.16 2.01
C GLU A 239 16.76 22.92 2.34
N TRP A 240 16.75 21.99 1.39
CA TRP A 240 17.61 20.83 1.36
C TRP A 240 18.33 20.80 0.02
N SER A 241 19.58 21.25 0.04
CA SER A 241 20.39 21.47 -1.15
C SER A 241 20.77 20.16 -1.85
N ALA A 242 20.74 20.14 -3.19
CA ALA A 242 21.22 19.02 -3.99
C ALA A 242 22.75 18.78 -3.88
N LYS A 243 23.50 19.71 -3.27
CA LYS A 243 24.93 19.54 -2.99
C LYS A 243 25.21 19.03 -1.58
N SER A 244 24.16 18.84 -0.76
CA SER A 244 24.29 18.37 0.62
C SER A 244 24.80 16.94 0.69
N ARG A 245 25.44 16.60 1.81
CA ARG A 245 26.04 15.27 1.99
C ARG A 245 24.96 14.20 2.09
N SER A 246 23.91 14.44 2.86
CA SER A 246 22.75 13.56 3.02
C SER A 246 22.06 13.27 1.69
N PHE A 247 21.91 14.25 0.81
CA PHE A 247 21.31 14.02 -0.51
C PHE A 247 22.21 13.16 -1.40
N LEU A 248 23.51 13.44 -1.42
CA LEU A 248 24.48 12.61 -2.15
C LEU A 248 24.53 11.17 -1.60
N GLU A 249 24.37 11.00 -0.29
CA GLU A 249 24.26 9.68 0.35
C GLU A 249 22.99 8.93 -0.11
N ILE A 250 21.84 9.61 -0.21
CA ILE A 250 20.61 9.01 -0.73
C ILE A 250 20.73 8.63 -2.21
N GLN A 251 21.37 9.47 -3.03
CA GLN A 251 21.65 9.11 -4.43
C GLN A 251 22.55 7.88 -4.52
N ARG A 252 23.58 7.80 -3.67
CA ARG A 252 24.45 6.62 -3.58
C ARG A 252 23.65 5.38 -3.14
N LEU A 253 22.80 5.52 -2.13
CA LEU A 253 21.91 4.47 -1.63
C LEU A 253 21.01 3.93 -2.75
N ALA A 254 20.30 4.82 -3.46
CA ALA A 254 19.44 4.47 -4.58
C ALA A 254 20.20 3.75 -5.71
N SER A 255 21.48 4.09 -5.91
CA SER A 255 22.35 3.45 -6.91
C SER A 255 22.93 2.10 -6.50
N LYS A 256 22.73 1.64 -5.25
CA LYS A 256 23.29 0.37 -4.80
C LYS A 256 22.68 -0.81 -5.58
N PRO A 257 23.47 -1.85 -5.89
CA PRO A 257 22.99 -3.01 -6.65
C PRO A 257 21.70 -3.62 -6.11
N LEU A 258 21.61 -3.84 -4.79
CA LEU A 258 20.41 -4.45 -4.19
C LEU A 258 19.23 -3.49 -4.09
N VAL A 259 19.47 -2.19 -3.81
CA VAL A 259 18.39 -1.19 -3.73
C VAL A 259 17.76 -0.94 -5.10
N SER A 260 18.57 -0.80 -6.14
CA SER A 260 18.09 -0.64 -7.52
C SER A 260 17.32 -1.86 -8.05
N SER A 261 17.57 -3.05 -7.48
CA SER A 261 16.90 -4.32 -7.80
C SER A 261 16.07 -4.87 -6.63
N MET A 262 15.52 -3.97 -5.81
CA MET A 262 14.81 -4.35 -4.58
C MET A 262 13.51 -5.12 -4.86
N GLY A 263 12.79 -4.80 -5.95
CA GLY A 263 11.56 -5.51 -6.31
C GLY A 263 11.77 -7.02 -6.54
N PRO A 264 12.75 -7.44 -7.37
CA PRO A 264 13.17 -8.83 -7.45
C PRO A 264 13.60 -9.42 -6.10
N LEU A 265 14.33 -8.66 -5.27
CA LEU A 265 14.83 -9.16 -3.99
C LEU A 265 13.68 -9.45 -3.02
N SER A 266 12.70 -8.55 -2.92
CA SER A 266 11.53 -8.76 -2.06
C SER A 266 10.68 -9.95 -2.52
N LYS A 267 10.59 -10.21 -3.84
CA LYS A 267 9.95 -11.41 -4.39
C LYS A 267 10.73 -12.68 -4.05
N LEU A 268 12.06 -12.65 -4.08
CA LEU A 268 12.90 -13.78 -3.67
C LEU A 268 12.77 -14.06 -2.18
N ILE A 269 12.71 -13.04 -1.33
CA ILE A 269 12.42 -13.18 0.10
C ILE A 269 11.04 -13.82 0.30
N ALA A 270 10.01 -13.29 -0.35
CA ALA A 270 8.64 -13.81 -0.30
C ALA A 270 8.58 -15.29 -0.71
N HIS A 271 9.21 -15.64 -1.84
CA HIS A 271 9.29 -17.03 -2.30
C HIS A 271 10.03 -17.92 -1.30
N SER A 272 11.11 -17.42 -0.69
CA SER A 272 11.84 -18.16 0.32
C SER A 272 10.95 -18.48 1.52
N ILE A 273 10.18 -17.49 2.00
CA ILE A 273 9.21 -17.66 3.10
C ILE A 273 8.13 -18.69 2.76
N GLU A 274 7.65 -18.69 1.52
CA GLU A 274 6.65 -19.65 1.05
C GLU A 274 7.14 -21.11 1.10
N HIS A 275 8.44 -21.32 0.96
CA HIS A 275 9.09 -22.64 0.86
C HIS A 275 9.93 -23.02 2.09
N LEU A 276 9.81 -22.28 3.20
CA LEU A 276 10.48 -22.62 4.45
C LEU A 276 9.96 -23.94 5.04
N SER A 277 10.89 -24.74 5.56
CA SER A 277 10.57 -25.93 6.36
C SER A 277 10.58 -25.58 7.85
N MET A 278 11.55 -24.75 8.28
CA MET A 278 11.65 -24.24 9.64
C MET A 278 10.79 -22.99 9.84
N THR A 279 9.54 -23.22 10.21
CA THR A 279 8.50 -22.19 10.34
C THR A 279 8.81 -21.10 11.36
N ASN A 280 9.64 -21.37 12.38
CA ASN A 280 10.09 -20.36 13.36
C ASN A 280 10.88 -19.21 12.71
N ARG A 281 11.59 -19.46 11.60
CA ARG A 281 12.31 -18.44 10.85
C ARG A 281 11.40 -17.34 10.31
N ILE A 282 10.12 -17.64 10.08
CA ILE A 282 9.14 -16.63 9.65
C ILE A 282 8.95 -15.55 10.72
N VAL A 283 8.93 -15.95 12.00
CA VAL A 283 8.83 -15.01 13.12
C VAL A 283 10.10 -14.16 13.22
N GLU A 284 11.28 -14.76 13.03
CA GLU A 284 12.55 -14.02 13.01
C GLU A 284 12.61 -12.97 11.89
N VAL A 285 12.13 -13.31 10.69
CA VAL A 285 12.03 -12.35 9.59
C VAL A 285 11.08 -11.21 9.95
N LEU A 286 9.91 -11.53 10.53
CA LEU A 286 8.94 -10.52 10.96
C LEU A 286 9.52 -9.57 12.00
N ASP A 287 10.22 -10.10 13.00
CA ASP A 287 10.90 -9.31 14.03
C ASP A 287 11.96 -8.40 13.44
N HIS A 288 12.70 -8.91 12.46
CA HIS A 288 13.70 -8.13 11.74
C HIS A 288 13.09 -6.99 10.92
N LEU A 289 11.95 -7.23 10.24
CA LEU A 289 11.23 -6.17 9.52
C LEU A 289 10.67 -5.12 10.47
N LEU A 290 10.07 -5.54 11.58
CA LEU A 290 9.52 -4.63 12.57
C LEU A 290 10.62 -3.76 13.19
N ALA A 291 11.78 -4.32 13.50
CA ALA A 291 12.93 -3.55 13.98
C ALA A 291 13.37 -2.50 12.95
N PHE A 292 13.47 -2.89 11.68
CA PHE A 292 13.81 -1.97 10.59
C PHE A 292 12.78 -0.84 10.42
N THR A 293 11.49 -1.12 10.45
CA THR A 293 10.46 -0.08 10.29
C THR A 293 10.38 0.85 11.49
N ASN A 294 10.63 0.34 12.71
CA ASN A 294 10.76 1.19 13.90
C ASN A 294 11.92 2.18 13.78
N GLU A 295 13.10 1.73 13.31
CA GLU A 295 14.24 2.64 13.06
C GLU A 295 13.92 3.67 11.97
N LEU A 296 13.19 3.25 10.92
CA LEU A 296 12.75 4.15 9.85
C LEU A 296 11.80 5.24 10.37
N LEU A 297 10.81 4.86 11.16
CA LEU A 297 9.87 5.78 11.79
C LEU A 297 10.59 6.71 12.78
N ALA A 298 11.46 6.18 13.62
CA ALA A 298 12.24 6.96 14.59
C ALA A 298 13.18 7.95 13.88
N GLY A 299 13.79 7.54 12.77
CA GLY A 299 14.58 8.41 11.91
C GLY A 299 13.74 9.54 11.31
N TRP A 300 12.55 9.22 10.79
CA TRP A 300 11.63 10.20 10.22
C TRP A 300 11.11 11.18 11.27
N GLY A 301 10.70 10.71 12.45
CA GLY A 301 10.15 11.56 13.52
C GLY A 301 11.15 12.55 14.13
N ARG A 302 12.46 12.36 13.91
CA ARG A 302 13.51 13.32 14.28
C ARG A 302 13.83 14.34 13.18
N ASN A 303 13.26 14.18 11.99
CA ASN A 303 13.55 15.00 10.83
C ASN A 303 12.58 16.19 10.75
N LYS A 304 13.10 17.41 10.54
CA LYS A 304 12.28 18.62 10.32
C LYS A 304 11.24 18.46 9.21
N LEU A 305 11.51 17.64 8.18
CA LEU A 305 10.57 17.38 7.10
C LEU A 305 9.32 16.61 7.57
N SER A 306 9.37 15.91 8.71
CA SER A 306 8.21 15.26 9.32
C SER A 306 7.21 16.24 9.95
N GLU A 307 7.61 17.51 10.12
CA GLU A 307 6.76 18.59 10.60
C GLU A 307 5.86 19.17 9.50
N LEU A 308 6.02 18.71 8.25
CA LEU A 308 5.28 19.20 7.10
C LEU A 308 4.09 18.28 6.78
N ASP A 309 2.92 18.89 6.68
CA ASP A 309 1.73 18.25 6.12
C ASP A 309 1.80 18.23 4.59
N LEU A 310 1.16 17.24 3.95
CA LEU A 310 1.22 17.05 2.49
C LEU A 310 0.69 18.27 1.72
N SER A 311 -0.36 18.91 2.26
CA SER A 311 -0.97 20.11 1.66
C SER A 311 -0.08 21.36 1.78
N GLU A 312 0.88 21.37 2.70
CA GLU A 312 1.68 22.55 3.03
C GLU A 312 3.10 22.50 2.43
N GLU A 313 3.47 21.41 1.77
CA GLU A 313 4.79 21.20 1.19
C GLU A 313 5.19 22.31 0.21
N THR A 314 4.27 22.73 -0.66
CA THR A 314 4.52 23.82 -1.64
C THR A 314 4.78 25.17 -0.96
N ARG A 315 4.20 25.37 0.23
CA ARG A 315 4.35 26.59 1.02
C ARG A 315 5.67 26.60 1.79
N PHE A 316 6.04 25.48 2.42
CA PHE A 316 7.19 25.41 3.33
C PHE A 316 8.46 24.83 2.71
N LEU A 317 8.43 24.24 1.53
CA LEU A 317 9.64 23.80 0.85
C LEU A 317 10.09 24.80 -0.21
N THR A 318 11.40 24.89 -0.42
CA THR A 318 11.95 25.63 -1.56
C THR A 318 11.64 24.92 -2.89
N PRO A 319 11.55 25.64 -4.03
CA PRO A 319 11.31 25.03 -5.34
C PRO A 319 12.34 23.95 -5.70
N ASP A 320 13.61 24.18 -5.34
CA ASP A 320 14.70 23.24 -5.61
C ASP A 320 14.53 21.96 -4.79
N THR A 321 14.18 22.07 -3.50
CA THR A 321 13.88 20.91 -2.66
C THR A 321 12.69 20.11 -3.20
N LEU A 322 11.60 20.79 -3.56
CA LEU A 322 10.39 20.16 -4.10
C LEU A 322 10.64 19.38 -5.40
N ARG A 323 11.51 19.89 -6.28
CA ARG A 323 11.72 19.32 -7.61
C ARG A 323 12.88 18.32 -7.68
N VAL A 324 13.88 18.46 -6.82
CA VAL A 324 15.14 17.71 -6.93
C VAL A 324 15.32 16.74 -5.78
N THR A 325 15.39 17.23 -4.55
CA THR A 325 15.85 16.39 -3.43
C THR A 325 14.73 15.57 -2.81
N TYR A 326 13.58 16.20 -2.58
CA TYR A 326 12.42 15.59 -1.95
C TYR A 326 11.81 14.40 -2.74
N PRO A 327 11.68 14.45 -4.08
CA PRO A 327 11.14 13.31 -4.85
C PRO A 327 12.02 12.05 -4.77
N VAL A 328 13.34 12.21 -4.72
CA VAL A 328 14.28 11.09 -4.64
C VAL A 328 14.18 10.39 -3.27
N LEU A 329 14.06 11.17 -2.19
CA LEU A 329 13.79 10.63 -0.85
C LEU A 329 12.52 9.77 -0.85
N TRP A 330 11.42 10.32 -1.35
CA TRP A 330 10.16 9.58 -1.42
C TRP A 330 10.23 8.35 -2.31
N GLN A 331 11.02 8.38 -3.39
CA GLN A 331 11.21 7.20 -4.22
C GLN A 331 11.91 6.06 -3.46
N VAL A 332 12.93 6.37 -2.67
CA VAL A 332 13.62 5.40 -1.81
C VAL A 332 12.67 4.87 -0.73
N LEU A 333 11.96 5.76 -0.02
CA LEU A 333 10.98 5.38 1.01
C LEU A 333 9.86 4.49 0.47
N LYS A 334 9.28 4.84 -0.69
CA LYS A 334 8.25 4.02 -1.36
C LYS A 334 8.79 2.64 -1.70
N THR A 335 10.02 2.55 -2.23
CA THR A 335 10.61 1.26 -2.62
C THR A 335 10.88 0.39 -1.38
N ALA A 336 11.27 0.98 -0.25
CA ALA A 336 11.40 0.27 1.03
C ALA A 336 10.04 -0.21 1.57
N MET A 337 9.01 0.64 1.51
CA MET A 337 7.64 0.29 1.90
C MET A 337 7.10 -0.87 1.04
N PHE A 338 7.18 -0.79 -0.29
CA PHE A 338 6.73 -1.85 -1.19
C PHE A 338 7.44 -3.19 -0.95
N ALA A 339 8.76 -3.16 -0.73
CA ALA A 339 9.53 -4.34 -0.43
C ALA A 339 9.08 -4.99 0.89
N THR A 340 8.95 -4.18 1.94
CA THR A 340 8.50 -4.62 3.27
C THR A 340 7.12 -5.25 3.19
N THR A 341 6.14 -4.59 2.56
CA THR A 341 4.78 -5.13 2.42
C THR A 341 4.74 -6.40 1.56
N ALA A 342 5.57 -6.52 0.53
CA ALA A 342 5.65 -7.74 -0.27
C ALA A 342 6.12 -8.95 0.57
N VAL A 343 7.07 -8.72 1.48
CA VAL A 343 7.52 -9.74 2.42
C VAL A 343 6.44 -10.04 3.46
N LEU A 344 5.81 -9.02 4.06
CA LEU A 344 4.69 -9.21 5.00
C LEU A 344 3.54 -10.01 4.39
N ARG A 345 3.22 -9.79 3.10
CA ARG A 345 2.19 -10.56 2.40
C ARG A 345 2.50 -12.06 2.43
N ALA A 346 3.75 -12.47 2.16
CA ALA A 346 4.15 -13.87 2.20
C ALA A 346 4.08 -14.44 3.62
N ILE A 347 4.48 -13.65 4.63
CA ILE A 347 4.39 -14.02 6.05
C ILE A 347 2.94 -14.29 6.44
N VAL A 348 2.03 -13.33 6.21
CA VAL A 348 0.61 -13.45 6.56
C VAL A 348 -0.06 -14.59 5.79
N ALA A 349 0.24 -14.76 4.50
CA ALA A 349 -0.28 -15.88 3.72
C ALA A 349 0.18 -17.24 4.28
N ARG A 350 1.45 -17.36 4.69
CA ARG A 350 1.96 -18.58 5.35
C ARG A 350 1.32 -18.83 6.70
N THR A 351 0.99 -17.77 7.45
CA THR A 351 0.27 -17.89 8.73
C THR A 351 -1.11 -18.51 8.54
N LEU A 352 -1.82 -18.20 7.47
CA LEU A 352 -3.14 -18.76 7.20
C LEU A 352 -3.12 -20.25 6.84
N ILE A 353 -2.04 -20.73 6.21
CA ILE A 353 -1.96 -22.09 5.65
C ILE A 353 -1.20 -23.05 6.58
N THR A 354 -0.33 -22.53 7.46
CA THR A 354 0.55 -23.38 8.28
C THR A 354 -0.02 -23.59 9.68
N PRO A 355 -0.38 -24.82 10.10
CA PRO A 355 -1.02 -25.10 11.39
C PRO A 355 -0.26 -24.57 12.62
N PHE A 356 1.08 -24.62 12.58
CA PHE A 356 1.92 -24.11 13.66
C PHE A 356 1.79 -22.58 13.81
N LEU A 357 1.77 -21.84 12.70
CA LEU A 357 1.65 -20.37 12.71
C LEU A 357 0.22 -19.92 12.99
N SER A 358 -0.78 -20.69 12.57
CA SER A 358 -2.19 -20.44 12.83
C SER A 358 -2.62 -20.81 14.26
N SER A 359 -1.67 -21.20 15.12
CA SER A 359 -1.94 -21.51 16.53
C SER A 359 -2.37 -20.26 17.29
N ASP A 360 -3.14 -20.43 18.36
CA ASP A 360 -3.68 -19.34 19.18
C ASP A 360 -2.60 -18.50 19.86
N ASP A 361 -1.37 -19.03 20.00
CA ASP A 361 -0.22 -18.32 20.57
C ASP A 361 0.47 -17.43 19.51
N LEU A 362 0.69 -17.95 18.30
CA LEU A 362 1.51 -17.29 17.28
C LEU A 362 0.69 -16.41 16.34
N ALA A 363 -0.51 -16.82 15.95
CA ALA A 363 -1.34 -16.08 15.00
C ALA A 363 -1.61 -14.62 15.43
N PRO A 364 -2.08 -14.33 16.67
CA PRO A 364 -2.31 -12.95 17.11
C PRO A 364 -0.99 -12.17 17.25
N THR A 365 0.11 -12.84 17.60
CA THR A 365 1.44 -12.21 17.69
C THR A 365 1.92 -11.76 16.31
N ILE A 366 1.80 -12.63 15.30
CA ILE A 366 2.19 -12.34 13.92
C ILE A 366 1.32 -11.23 13.33
N ALA A 367 0.00 -11.30 13.55
CA ALA A 367 -0.94 -10.28 13.09
C ALA A 367 -0.64 -8.91 13.74
N SER A 368 -0.43 -8.86 15.05
CA SER A 368 -0.08 -7.63 15.77
C SER A 368 1.21 -7.02 15.25
N LYS A 369 2.28 -7.83 15.11
CA LYS A 369 3.58 -7.35 14.59
C LYS A 369 3.49 -6.90 13.13
N SER A 370 2.66 -7.56 12.32
CA SER A 370 2.41 -7.15 10.93
C SER A 370 1.74 -5.78 10.87
N LEU A 371 0.70 -5.55 11.69
CA LEU A 371 0.03 -4.26 11.79
C LEU A 371 0.94 -3.16 12.37
N LEU A 372 1.78 -3.48 13.36
CA LEU A 372 2.80 -2.54 13.86
C LEU A 372 3.79 -2.16 12.76
N THR A 373 4.23 -3.12 11.94
CA THR A 373 5.10 -2.85 10.80
C THR A 373 4.41 -1.93 9.77
N LEU A 374 3.10 -2.13 9.52
CA LEU A 374 2.32 -1.26 8.64
C LEU A 374 2.12 0.15 9.24
N ARG A 375 1.89 0.24 10.55
CA ARG A 375 1.80 1.52 11.29
C ARG A 375 3.08 2.32 11.11
N ASP A 376 4.24 1.69 11.30
CA ASP A 376 5.55 2.36 11.26
C ASP A 376 5.86 2.95 9.88
N ILE A 377 5.32 2.36 8.81
CA ILE A 377 5.47 2.86 7.43
C ILE A 377 4.24 3.64 6.95
N HIS A 378 3.26 3.91 7.81
CA HIS A 378 2.01 4.56 7.42
C HIS A 378 2.22 5.99 6.93
N PHE A 379 3.22 6.70 7.45
CA PHE A 379 3.58 8.04 6.96
C PHE A 379 4.04 8.04 5.48
N ILE A 380 4.43 6.88 4.96
CA ILE A 380 4.76 6.67 3.54
C ILE A 380 3.50 6.26 2.77
N SER A 381 2.72 5.30 3.31
CA SER A 381 1.56 4.76 2.59
C SER A 381 0.39 5.74 2.49
N SER A 382 0.20 6.63 3.47
CA SER A 382 -0.84 7.67 3.46
C SER A 382 -0.72 8.63 2.26
N ARG A 383 0.49 8.80 1.73
CA ARG A 383 0.76 9.63 0.54
C ARG A 383 0.40 8.96 -0.78
N MET A 384 0.02 7.68 -0.77
CA MET A 384 -0.20 6.88 -1.97
C MET A 384 -1.68 6.73 -2.36
N GLY A 385 -2.59 7.45 -1.69
CA GLY A 385 -4.03 7.39 -1.93
C GLY A 385 -4.69 6.13 -1.35
N SER A 386 -6.02 6.13 -1.28
CA SER A 386 -6.86 5.12 -0.60
C SER A 386 -6.77 3.71 -1.19
N ASN A 387 -6.28 3.56 -2.41
CA ASN A 387 -5.97 2.26 -3.02
C ASN A 387 -4.51 1.88 -2.82
N SER A 388 -4.09 1.80 -1.56
CA SER A 388 -2.86 1.09 -1.19
C SER A 388 -2.85 -0.24 -1.96
N PHE A 389 -1.83 -0.46 -2.80
CA PHE A 389 -1.71 -1.63 -3.64
C PHE A 389 -2.12 -2.94 -2.92
N SER A 390 -2.74 -3.86 -3.64
CA SER A 390 -3.48 -5.02 -3.09
C SER A 390 -2.76 -5.84 -2.01
N ALA A 391 -1.42 -5.89 -2.02
CA ALA A 391 -0.66 -6.56 -0.98
C ALA A 391 -0.75 -5.85 0.39
N TYR A 392 -0.79 -4.52 0.42
CA TYR A 392 -1.02 -3.76 1.65
C TYR A 392 -2.40 -4.06 2.23
N THR A 393 -3.45 -3.95 1.41
CA THR A 393 -4.82 -4.24 1.83
C THR A 393 -4.97 -5.67 2.34
N PHE A 394 -4.35 -6.64 1.67
CA PHE A 394 -4.31 -8.03 2.13
C PHE A 394 -3.66 -8.15 3.51
N VAL A 395 -2.45 -7.62 3.71
CA VAL A 395 -1.76 -7.70 5.00
C VAL A 395 -2.59 -7.02 6.10
N ASN A 396 -3.15 -5.84 5.82
CA ASN A 396 -3.93 -5.07 6.79
C ASN A 396 -5.20 -5.81 7.22
N LEU A 397 -6.09 -6.12 6.26
CA LEU A 397 -7.39 -6.73 6.56
C LEU A 397 -7.24 -8.15 7.10
N THR A 398 -6.33 -8.96 6.55
CA THR A 398 -6.13 -10.32 7.06
C THR A 398 -5.53 -10.32 8.48
N SER A 399 -4.66 -9.37 8.81
CA SER A 399 -4.14 -9.27 10.18
C SER A 399 -5.23 -8.82 11.17
N ILE A 400 -6.11 -7.90 10.75
CA ILE A 400 -7.28 -7.48 11.52
C ILE A 400 -8.23 -8.67 11.71
N ASP A 401 -8.55 -9.42 10.65
CA ASP A 401 -9.41 -10.61 10.72
C ASP A 401 -8.84 -11.70 11.65
N ILE A 402 -7.53 -11.91 11.66
CA ILE A 402 -6.89 -12.81 12.63
C ILE A 402 -7.10 -12.27 14.05
N LEU A 403 -6.80 -10.99 14.30
CA LEU A 403 -6.89 -10.41 15.65
C LEU A 403 -8.31 -10.35 16.19
N THR A 404 -9.33 -10.10 15.36
CA THR A 404 -10.72 -10.04 15.81
C THR A 404 -11.18 -11.34 16.48
N ARG A 405 -10.53 -12.47 16.21
CA ARG A 405 -10.78 -13.75 16.91
C ARG A 405 -10.24 -13.79 18.35
N PHE A 406 -9.39 -12.83 18.73
CA PHE A 406 -8.65 -12.75 19.97
C PHE A 406 -8.90 -11.42 20.70
N PRO A 407 -9.99 -11.29 21.48
CA PRO A 407 -10.39 -10.01 22.08
C PRO A 407 -9.37 -9.36 23.02
N LEU A 408 -8.66 -10.16 23.82
CA LEU A 408 -7.63 -9.64 24.73
C LEU A 408 -6.45 -9.07 23.96
N GLN A 409 -5.96 -9.81 22.96
CA GLN A 409 -4.84 -9.42 22.12
C GLN A 409 -5.19 -8.24 21.22
N SER A 410 -6.43 -8.15 20.72
CA SER A 410 -6.93 -6.97 19.99
C SER A 410 -6.88 -5.72 20.86
N ARG A 411 -7.36 -5.81 22.11
CA ARG A 411 -7.30 -4.70 23.07
C ARG A 411 -5.86 -4.30 23.38
N ASP A 412 -4.98 -5.28 23.59
CA ASP A 412 -3.59 -5.03 23.94
C ASP A 412 -2.82 -4.42 22.74
N PHE A 413 -3.14 -4.83 21.51
CA PHE A 413 -2.65 -4.21 20.28
C PHE A 413 -3.09 -2.74 20.17
N LEU A 414 -4.38 -2.43 20.34
CA LEU A 414 -4.86 -1.04 20.30
C LEU A 414 -4.21 -0.18 21.38
N ARG A 415 -3.99 -0.72 22.58
CA ARG A 415 -3.23 -0.03 23.63
C ARG A 415 -1.78 0.24 23.21
N ALA A 416 -1.14 -0.68 22.49
CA ALA A 416 0.23 -0.51 22.01
C ALA A 416 0.37 0.58 20.93
N ILE A 417 -0.71 0.89 20.21
CA ILE A 417 -0.75 1.93 19.18
C ILE A 417 -1.57 3.17 19.60
N TYR A 418 -1.92 3.28 20.88
CA TYR A 418 -2.82 4.32 21.38
C TYR A 418 -2.24 5.73 21.14
N PRO A 419 -3.08 6.73 20.76
CA PRO A 419 -2.63 8.10 20.57
C PRO A 419 -1.93 8.69 21.81
N GLU A 420 -0.77 9.30 21.62
CA GLU A 420 0.01 9.91 22.71
C GLU A 420 -0.76 11.02 23.45
N LYS A 421 -1.65 11.72 22.75
CA LYS A 421 -2.46 12.83 23.26
C LYS A 421 -3.96 12.59 23.03
N ALA A 422 -4.45 11.40 23.38
CA ALA A 422 -5.87 11.08 23.23
C ALA A 422 -6.76 12.14 23.91
N GLY A 423 -7.85 12.53 23.21
CA GLY A 423 -8.73 13.62 23.64
C GLY A 423 -8.30 15.02 23.18
N GLN A 424 -7.16 15.17 22.48
CA GLN A 424 -6.74 16.43 21.86
C GLN A 424 -6.16 16.18 20.47
N ILE A 425 -6.32 17.14 19.57
CA ILE A 425 -5.69 17.07 18.24
C ILE A 425 -4.20 17.40 18.37
N PRO A 426 -3.26 16.50 18.03
CA PRO A 426 -1.84 16.78 18.07
C PRO A 426 -1.44 17.86 17.07
N ILE A 427 -0.45 18.68 17.46
CA ILE A 427 0.09 19.74 16.59
C ILE A 427 0.95 19.13 15.46
N ARG A 428 1.72 18.07 15.76
CA ARG A 428 2.67 17.48 14.81
C ARG A 428 1.94 16.62 13.75
N PRO A 429 2.18 16.83 12.44
CA PRO A 429 1.56 16.02 11.39
C PRO A 429 1.81 14.52 11.52
N LEU A 430 3.03 14.11 11.92
CA LEU A 430 3.34 12.69 12.12
C LEU A 430 2.45 12.03 13.19
N GLN A 431 2.17 12.74 14.29
CA GLN A 431 1.24 12.23 15.32
C GLN A 431 -0.18 12.14 14.77
N ARG A 432 -0.63 13.14 14.02
CA ARG A 432 -1.93 13.12 13.32
C ARG A 432 -2.02 11.95 12.32
N ASN A 433 -0.92 11.62 11.64
CA ASN A 433 -0.86 10.44 10.77
C ASN A 433 -0.98 9.12 11.56
N HIS A 434 -0.41 9.02 12.75
CA HIS A 434 -0.64 7.85 13.61
C HIS A 434 -2.07 7.78 14.14
N ASP A 435 -2.69 8.92 14.48
CA ASP A 435 -4.11 8.98 14.85
C ASP A 435 -5.00 8.51 13.69
N LEU A 436 -4.65 8.86 12.44
CA LEU A 436 -5.33 8.35 11.24
C LEU A 436 -5.25 6.83 11.14
N PHE A 437 -4.04 6.26 11.28
CA PHE A 437 -3.85 4.81 11.28
C PHE A 437 -4.66 4.15 12.39
N TYR A 438 -4.61 4.73 13.59
CA TYR A 438 -5.30 4.24 14.77
C TYR A 438 -6.82 4.17 14.54
N LEU A 439 -7.43 5.27 14.11
CA LEU A 439 -8.89 5.35 13.92
C LEU A 439 -9.36 4.37 12.84
N ASN A 440 -8.71 4.37 11.68
CA ASN A 440 -8.98 3.43 10.58
C ASN A 440 -8.82 1.96 11.00
N THR A 441 -7.92 1.67 11.94
CA THR A 441 -7.71 0.29 12.42
C THR A 441 -8.72 -0.07 13.51
N SER A 442 -9.02 0.87 14.40
CA SER A 442 -9.87 0.65 15.57
C SER A 442 -11.34 0.36 15.23
N GLU A 443 -11.84 0.90 14.10
CA GLU A 443 -13.23 0.69 13.66
C GLU A 443 -13.57 -0.80 13.48
N HIS A 444 -12.58 -1.61 13.07
CA HIS A 444 -12.79 -3.02 12.77
C HIS A 444 -12.91 -3.90 14.02
N PHE A 445 -12.59 -3.37 15.20
CA PHE A 445 -12.60 -4.14 16.46
C PHE A 445 -13.83 -3.84 17.32
N THR A 446 -14.75 -2.98 16.91
CA THR A 446 -15.90 -2.55 17.74
C THR A 446 -16.78 -3.72 18.18
N LEU A 447 -16.99 -4.71 17.29
CA LEU A 447 -17.83 -5.89 17.54
C LEU A 447 -17.30 -6.84 18.61
N ILE A 448 -16.03 -6.75 18.99
CA ILE A 448 -15.41 -7.64 19.98
C ILE A 448 -15.02 -6.93 21.28
N MET A 449 -15.28 -5.62 21.38
CA MET A 449 -14.99 -4.82 22.56
C MET A 449 -16.19 -4.73 23.50
N SER A 450 -15.89 -4.60 24.80
CA SER A 450 -16.89 -4.18 25.79
C SER A 450 -17.15 -2.67 25.67
N PRO A 451 -18.33 -2.18 26.12
CA PRO A 451 -18.67 -0.75 26.07
C PRO A 451 -17.62 0.15 26.74
N ALA A 452 -17.14 -0.21 27.94
CA ALA A 452 -16.11 0.55 28.63
C ALA A 452 -14.77 0.60 27.85
N THR A 453 -14.45 -0.47 27.11
CA THR A 453 -13.26 -0.52 26.27
C THR A 453 -13.46 0.36 25.02
N ALA A 454 -14.64 0.32 24.38
CA ALA A 454 -14.95 1.16 23.24
C ALA A 454 -14.96 2.67 23.60
N GLU A 455 -15.44 3.02 24.79
CA GLU A 455 -15.42 4.40 25.29
C GLU A 455 -13.98 4.93 25.46
N SER A 456 -13.12 4.14 26.09
CA SER A 456 -11.73 4.53 26.37
C SER A 456 -10.82 4.45 25.13
N LEU A 457 -11.00 3.43 24.29
CA LEU A 457 -10.14 3.16 23.15
C LEU A 457 -10.62 3.77 21.84
N ILE A 458 -11.91 4.08 21.66
CA ILE A 458 -12.41 4.61 20.38
C ILE A 458 -13.05 5.97 20.55
N PHE A 459 -14.00 6.13 21.47
CA PHE A 459 -14.69 7.41 21.64
C PHE A 459 -13.72 8.52 22.06
N THR A 460 -12.91 8.28 23.08
CA THR A 460 -11.95 9.27 23.59
C THR A 460 -11.02 9.81 22.50
N PRO A 461 -10.31 8.97 21.70
CA PRO A 461 -9.45 9.48 20.63
C PRO A 461 -10.20 10.03 19.41
N ALA A 462 -11.42 9.56 19.09
CA ALA A 462 -12.20 10.07 17.97
C ALA A 462 -12.86 11.43 18.27
N SER A 463 -13.28 11.67 19.52
CA SER A 463 -14.05 12.85 19.92
C SER A 463 -13.51 14.22 19.48
N PRO A 464 -12.18 14.49 19.50
CA PRO A 464 -11.66 15.79 19.08
C PRO A 464 -11.81 16.04 17.58
N TYR A 465 -11.91 14.96 16.80
CA TYR A 465 -11.96 14.97 15.35
C TYR A 465 -13.38 14.94 14.79
N LEU A 466 -14.43 14.89 15.64
CA LEU A 466 -15.83 14.91 15.19
C LEU A 466 -16.39 16.31 14.94
N ASN A 467 -15.75 17.33 15.49
CA ASN A 467 -16.08 18.72 15.22
C ASN A 467 -14.79 19.56 15.10
N PRO A 468 -13.90 19.24 14.16
CA PRO A 468 -12.71 20.04 13.96
C PRO A 468 -13.16 21.38 13.41
N VAL A 469 -12.64 22.47 14.00
CA VAL A 469 -12.67 23.79 13.34
C VAL A 469 -12.19 23.57 11.91
N ALA A 470 -12.99 24.01 10.93
CA ALA A 470 -12.82 23.71 9.51
C ALA A 470 -11.34 23.82 9.09
N ASN A 471 -10.67 22.67 9.03
CA ASN A 471 -9.27 22.54 8.65
C ASN A 471 -9.19 21.41 7.64
N ILE A 472 -8.93 21.79 6.39
CA ILE A 472 -8.85 20.88 5.25
C ILE A 472 -7.81 19.78 5.48
N ASN A 473 -6.76 20.07 6.27
CA ASN A 473 -5.69 19.13 6.59
C ASN A 473 -6.12 18.01 7.55
N LEU A 474 -7.30 18.12 8.17
CA LEU A 474 -7.83 17.12 9.10
C LEU A 474 -8.92 16.25 8.46
N LEU A 475 -9.26 16.48 7.18
CA LEU A 475 -10.41 15.84 6.54
C LEU A 475 -10.36 14.30 6.59
N GLU A 476 -9.20 13.68 6.34
CA GLU A 476 -9.09 12.22 6.35
C GLU A 476 -9.24 11.63 7.75
N ILE A 477 -8.71 12.34 8.77
CA ILE A 477 -8.82 11.91 10.18
C ILE A 477 -10.25 12.15 10.68
N PHE A 478 -10.88 13.22 10.23
CA PHE A 478 -12.29 13.51 10.46
C PHE A 478 -13.18 12.38 9.90
N GLU A 479 -12.94 11.96 8.65
CA GLU A 479 -13.66 10.84 8.03
C GLU A 479 -13.44 9.53 8.81
N ALA A 480 -12.19 9.24 9.20
CA ALA A 480 -11.85 8.07 10.01
C ALA A 480 -12.52 8.10 11.40
N ALA A 481 -12.59 9.28 12.04
CA ALA A 481 -13.25 9.46 13.34
C ALA A 481 -14.76 9.22 13.25
N HIS A 482 -15.42 9.72 12.20
CA HIS A 482 -16.82 9.47 11.96
C HIS A 482 -17.10 7.99 11.68
N SER A 483 -16.25 7.33 10.89
CA SER A 483 -16.37 5.89 10.60
C SER A 483 -16.24 5.05 11.87
N ALA A 484 -15.19 5.30 12.67
CA ALA A 484 -14.99 4.63 13.94
C ALA A 484 -16.12 4.88 14.95
N MET A 485 -16.68 6.10 15.00
CA MET A 485 -17.81 6.41 15.86
C MET A 485 -19.07 5.66 15.43
N LEU A 486 -19.42 5.68 14.15
CA LEU A 486 -20.57 4.94 13.63
C LEU A 486 -20.42 3.44 13.88
N ALA A 487 -19.21 2.89 13.76
CA ALA A 487 -18.93 1.50 14.08
C ALA A 487 -19.14 1.16 15.57
N VAL A 488 -18.86 2.09 16.50
CA VAL A 488 -19.16 1.92 17.93
C VAL A 488 -20.66 1.98 18.18
N LEU A 489 -21.35 2.96 17.59
CA LEU A 489 -22.79 3.16 17.76
C LEU A 489 -23.59 1.98 17.19
N ALA A 490 -23.12 1.39 16.09
CA ALA A 490 -23.73 0.23 15.44
C ALA A 490 -23.47 -1.10 16.15
N ALA A 491 -22.49 -1.17 17.05
CA ALA A 491 -22.17 -2.42 17.76
C ALA A 491 -23.31 -2.80 18.74
N PRO A 492 -23.93 -4.00 18.62
CA PRO A 492 -25.10 -4.37 19.41
C PRO A 492 -24.88 -4.34 20.93
N GLN A 493 -23.68 -4.69 21.39
CA GLN A 493 -23.31 -4.67 22.81
C GLN A 493 -23.11 -3.27 23.38
N SER A 494 -22.98 -2.24 22.52
CA SER A 494 -22.69 -0.87 22.92
C SER A 494 -23.93 -0.06 23.30
N GLY A 495 -25.14 -0.64 23.30
CA GLY A 495 -26.40 0.07 23.56
C GLY A 495 -26.34 1.13 24.68
N PRO A 496 -25.90 0.79 25.92
CA PRO A 496 -25.80 1.76 27.01
C PRO A 496 -24.82 2.92 26.73
N LEU A 497 -23.72 2.63 26.04
CA LEU A 497 -22.74 3.63 25.62
C LEU A 497 -23.30 4.49 24.48
N THR A 498 -24.02 3.89 23.53
CA THR A 498 -24.69 4.57 22.42
C THR A 498 -25.69 5.59 22.96
N THR A 499 -26.56 5.23 23.91
CA THR A 499 -27.49 6.17 24.54
C THR A 499 -26.78 7.38 25.16
N LYS A 500 -25.60 7.16 25.77
CA LYS A 500 -24.79 8.22 26.39
C LYS A 500 -24.13 9.15 25.36
N ILE A 501 -23.60 8.61 24.26
CA ILE A 501 -22.78 9.36 23.29
C ILE A 501 -23.64 9.98 22.18
N LEU A 502 -24.77 9.37 21.84
CA LEU A 502 -25.59 9.75 20.68
C LEU A 502 -25.93 11.26 20.64
N PRO A 503 -26.33 11.93 21.74
CA PRO A 503 -26.60 13.38 21.71
C PRO A 503 -25.40 14.20 21.25
N PHE A 504 -24.20 13.88 21.76
CA PHE A 504 -22.95 14.56 21.39
C PHE A 504 -22.60 14.31 19.91
N TYR A 505 -22.77 13.07 19.42
CA TYR A 505 -22.48 12.74 18.04
C TYR A 505 -23.44 13.44 17.06
N VAL A 506 -24.73 13.47 17.37
CA VAL A 506 -25.75 14.16 16.58
C VAL A 506 -25.45 15.65 16.50
N GLU A 507 -25.14 16.30 17.62
CA GLU A 507 -24.74 17.70 17.65
C GLU A 507 -23.49 17.94 16.77
N SER A 508 -22.48 17.07 16.88
CA SER A 508 -21.27 17.15 16.05
C SER A 508 -21.55 16.99 14.55
N LEU A 509 -22.45 16.08 14.18
CA LEU A 509 -22.88 15.84 12.79
C LEU A 509 -23.56 17.09 12.20
N PHE A 510 -24.48 17.69 12.95
CA PHE A 510 -25.18 18.90 12.53
C PHE A 510 -24.28 20.14 12.51
N ASN A 511 -23.30 20.24 13.40
CA ASN A 511 -22.32 21.33 13.37
C ASN A 511 -21.30 21.19 12.23
N SER A 512 -21.04 19.96 11.78
CA SER A 512 -20.11 19.67 10.67
C SER A 512 -20.75 19.85 9.28
N PHE A 513 -22.07 19.80 9.17
CA PHE A 513 -22.77 20.07 7.91
C PHE A 513 -23.30 21.52 7.91
N PRO A 514 -23.08 22.31 6.84
CA PRO A 514 -22.56 21.93 5.52
C PRO A 514 -21.06 22.20 5.28
N SER A 515 -20.30 22.59 6.30
CA SER A 515 -18.91 23.06 6.13
C SER A 515 -17.90 21.95 5.87
N ASN A 516 -17.91 20.89 6.68
CA ASN A 516 -16.95 19.79 6.66
C ASN A 516 -17.53 18.51 6.03
N LEU A 517 -18.87 18.37 6.02
CA LEU A 517 -19.57 17.23 5.43
C LEU A 517 -20.23 17.60 4.11
N SER A 518 -20.07 16.75 3.11
CA SER A 518 -20.89 16.83 1.90
C SER A 518 -22.36 16.44 2.21
N PRO A 519 -23.33 16.90 1.39
CA PRO A 519 -24.72 16.46 1.49
C PRO A 519 -24.91 14.94 1.53
N ARG A 520 -24.06 14.19 0.82
CA ARG A 520 -24.13 12.73 0.80
C ARG A 520 -23.61 12.10 2.08
N GLN A 521 -22.45 12.54 2.56
CA GLN A 521 -21.88 12.05 3.80
C GLN A 521 -22.83 12.30 4.97
N PHE A 522 -23.45 13.49 5.03
CA PHE A 522 -24.47 13.81 6.04
C PHE A 522 -25.69 12.88 5.93
N ARG A 523 -26.29 12.75 4.73
CA ARG A 523 -27.44 11.86 4.48
C ARG A 523 -27.14 10.41 4.88
N PHE A 524 -25.97 9.90 4.48
CA PHE A 524 -25.54 8.55 4.80
C PHE A 524 -25.36 8.35 6.31
N ALA A 525 -24.64 9.25 6.98
CA ALA A 525 -24.42 9.17 8.42
C ALA A 525 -25.74 9.23 9.21
N PHE A 526 -26.66 10.12 8.82
CA PHE A 526 -27.96 10.21 9.48
C PHE A 526 -28.84 8.97 9.22
N LYS A 527 -28.84 8.44 7.99
CA LYS A 527 -29.53 7.17 7.68
C LYS A 527 -29.01 6.02 8.54
N ALA A 528 -27.69 5.96 8.77
CA ALA A 528 -27.10 4.97 9.67
C ALA A 528 -27.58 5.16 11.13
N LEU A 529 -27.69 6.40 11.62
CA LEU A 529 -28.26 6.68 12.95
C LEU A 529 -29.72 6.23 13.08
N MET A 530 -30.51 6.42 12.03
CA MET A 530 -31.88 5.91 11.99
C MET A 530 -31.89 4.38 12.09
N GLN A 531 -31.10 3.68 11.29
CA GLN A 531 -30.98 2.23 11.36
C GLN A 531 -30.50 1.69 12.73
N ILE A 532 -29.70 2.48 13.46
CA ILE A 532 -29.23 2.13 14.81
C ILE A 532 -30.34 2.33 15.85
N THR A 533 -31.21 3.33 15.67
CA THR A 533 -32.27 3.69 16.63
C THR A 533 -33.63 3.05 16.32
N THR A 534 -33.78 2.38 15.18
CA THR A 534 -35.00 1.68 14.77
C THR A 534 -34.83 0.15 14.80
N PRO A 535 -35.94 -0.62 14.86
CA PRO A 535 -35.87 -2.08 14.74
C PRO A 535 -35.17 -2.51 13.44
N PRO A 536 -34.37 -3.60 13.45
CA PRO A 536 -34.28 -4.65 14.48
C PRO A 536 -33.21 -4.41 15.56
N ASN A 537 -32.61 -3.22 15.67
CA ASN A 537 -31.53 -2.98 16.61
C ASN A 537 -32.03 -3.06 18.07
N PRO A 538 -31.33 -3.76 19.00
CA PRO A 538 -31.71 -3.83 20.41
C PRO A 538 -31.94 -2.46 21.08
N LEU A 539 -31.23 -1.41 20.63
CA LEU A 539 -31.37 -0.07 21.17
C LEU A 539 -32.80 0.48 21.03
N SER A 540 -33.51 0.15 19.95
CA SER A 540 -34.87 0.62 19.72
C SER A 540 -35.87 0.06 20.74
N ALA A 541 -35.55 -1.09 21.36
CA ALA A 541 -36.38 -1.69 22.40
C ALA A 541 -36.12 -1.05 23.78
N SER A 542 -34.87 -0.68 24.07
CA SER A 542 -34.52 -0.01 25.33
C SER A 542 -34.90 1.47 25.32
N GLU A 543 -34.79 2.14 24.18
CA GLU A 543 -34.95 3.59 24.04
C GLU A 543 -35.82 3.93 22.81
N PRO A 544 -37.13 3.60 22.85
CA PRO A 544 -38.01 3.68 21.67
C PRO A 544 -38.25 5.11 21.15
N GLN A 545 -38.04 6.12 21.99
CA GLN A 545 -38.26 7.53 21.64
C GLN A 545 -37.08 8.16 20.87
N LEU A 546 -35.92 7.50 20.79
CA LEU A 546 -34.73 8.09 20.15
C LEU A 546 -34.93 8.33 18.66
N ALA A 547 -35.54 7.38 17.94
CA ALA A 547 -35.77 7.52 16.50
C ALA A 547 -36.68 8.72 16.19
N GLU A 548 -37.74 8.91 16.98
CA GLU A 548 -38.64 10.05 16.86
C GLU A 548 -37.93 11.36 17.21
N THR A 549 -37.17 11.39 18.30
CA THR A 549 -36.38 12.57 18.72
C THR A 549 -35.38 13.00 17.63
N LEU A 550 -34.74 12.05 16.95
CA LEU A 550 -33.83 12.35 15.83
C LEU A 550 -34.59 12.98 14.65
N MET A 551 -35.77 12.44 14.32
CA MET A 551 -36.63 12.98 13.26
C MET A 551 -37.13 14.39 13.58
N GLU A 552 -37.56 14.64 14.82
CA GLU A 552 -37.95 15.97 15.30
C GLU A 552 -36.81 16.98 15.18
N LEU A 553 -35.60 16.60 15.63
CA LEU A 553 -34.44 17.46 15.55
C LEU A 553 -34.07 17.79 14.10
N LEU A 554 -34.12 16.80 13.20
CA LEU A 554 -33.88 17.01 11.78
C LEU A 554 -34.94 17.91 11.14
N TYR A 555 -36.21 17.70 11.47
CA TYR A 555 -37.34 18.48 10.97
C TYR A 555 -37.27 19.94 11.41
N HIS A 556 -37.06 20.19 12.71
CA HIS A 556 -36.92 21.55 13.23
C HIS A 556 -35.69 22.27 12.67
N ARG A 557 -34.59 21.54 12.45
CA ARG A 557 -33.41 22.11 11.79
C ARG A 557 -33.70 22.45 10.32
N ALA A 558 -34.40 21.59 9.59
CA ALA A 558 -34.77 21.82 8.20
C ALA A 558 -35.71 23.04 8.02
N LEU A 559 -36.67 23.24 8.94
CA LEU A 559 -37.56 24.40 8.91
C LEU A 559 -36.81 25.73 9.04
N ASN A 560 -35.74 25.75 9.83
CA ASN A 560 -34.96 26.96 10.12
C ASN A 560 -33.67 27.08 9.30
N ALA A 561 -33.38 26.10 8.43
CA ALA A 561 -32.14 26.04 7.68
C ALA A 561 -32.07 27.10 6.56
N PRO A 562 -30.87 27.60 6.23
CA PRO A 562 -30.67 28.50 5.10
C PRO A 562 -31.19 27.91 3.78
N THR A 563 -31.90 28.76 3.02
CA THR A 563 -32.40 28.44 1.67
C THR A 563 -31.41 28.80 0.57
N THR A 564 -30.25 29.36 0.93
CA THR A 564 -29.16 29.70 0.03
C THR A 564 -28.53 28.44 -0.56
N LEU A 565 -28.09 28.53 -1.82
CA LEU A 565 -27.39 27.45 -2.50
C LEU A 565 -26.10 27.10 -1.76
N LEU A 566 -25.89 25.81 -1.51
CA LEU A 566 -24.63 25.32 -0.97
C LEU A 566 -23.51 25.55 -1.99
N PRO A 567 -22.31 25.96 -1.56
CA PRO A 567 -21.15 26.00 -2.44
C PRO A 567 -20.85 24.60 -2.97
N PRO A 568 -20.24 24.48 -4.17
CA PRO A 568 -19.77 23.18 -4.66
C PRO A 568 -18.83 22.57 -3.62
N SER A 569 -19.19 21.38 -3.10
CA SER A 569 -18.50 20.77 -1.96
C SER A 569 -17.01 20.58 -2.27
N VAL A 570 -16.15 21.15 -1.42
CA VAL A 570 -14.68 21.01 -1.50
C VAL A 570 -14.23 19.57 -1.17
N THR A 571 -15.12 18.74 -0.61
CA THR A 571 -14.92 17.35 -0.20
C THR A 571 -15.10 16.32 -1.32
N ILE A 572 -15.34 16.74 -2.58
CA ILE A 572 -15.45 15.80 -3.72
C ILE A 572 -14.05 15.34 -4.11
N LYS A 573 -13.60 14.21 -3.54
CA LYS A 573 -12.31 13.58 -3.88
C LYS A 573 -12.41 12.53 -5.00
N SER A 574 -13.61 12.02 -5.31
CA SER A 574 -13.78 10.84 -6.18
C SER A 574 -14.57 11.12 -7.46
N GLU A 575 -14.13 10.54 -8.59
CA GLU A 575 -14.86 10.61 -9.88
C GLU A 575 -16.27 10.00 -9.80
N THR A 576 -16.45 8.98 -8.96
CA THR A 576 -17.76 8.40 -8.64
C THR A 576 -18.68 9.41 -7.98
N ASP A 577 -18.15 10.30 -7.13
CA ASP A 577 -18.94 11.33 -6.48
C ASP A 577 -19.38 12.45 -7.44
N ALA A 578 -18.53 12.78 -8.41
CA ALA A 578 -18.83 13.75 -9.46
C ALA A 578 -19.95 13.26 -10.41
N GLN A 579 -20.00 11.97 -10.74
CA GLN A 579 -20.97 11.40 -11.69
C GLN A 579 -22.39 11.25 -11.13
N THR A 580 -22.56 11.15 -9.81
CA THR A 580 -23.86 10.99 -9.15
C THR A 580 -24.44 12.31 -8.63
N GLN A 581 -23.84 13.46 -8.95
CA GLN A 581 -24.27 14.74 -8.37
C GLN A 581 -25.75 14.99 -8.72
N PRO A 582 -26.54 15.54 -7.78
CA PRO A 582 -27.84 16.04 -8.16
C PRO A 582 -27.65 17.05 -9.29
N PRO A 583 -28.46 16.98 -10.37
CA PRO A 583 -28.28 17.83 -11.55
C PRO A 583 -28.47 19.33 -11.26
N GLN A 584 -28.87 19.69 -10.02
CA GLN A 584 -29.00 21.07 -9.55
C GLN A 584 -28.31 21.25 -8.18
N PRO A 585 -27.72 22.44 -7.93
CA PRO A 585 -27.19 22.79 -6.61
C PRO A 585 -28.35 22.89 -5.60
N LEU A 586 -28.18 22.27 -4.44
CA LEU A 586 -29.19 22.20 -3.37
C LEU A 586 -28.88 23.19 -2.25
N SER A 587 -29.89 23.62 -1.51
CA SER A 587 -29.73 24.38 -0.25
C SER A 587 -29.59 23.44 0.95
N GLU A 588 -29.16 23.97 2.10
CA GLU A 588 -29.11 23.21 3.35
C GLU A 588 -30.49 22.62 3.69
N GLN A 589 -31.55 23.44 3.62
CA GLN A 589 -32.93 23.01 3.83
C GLN A 589 -33.33 21.84 2.92
N ALA A 590 -32.99 21.89 1.63
CA ALA A 590 -33.33 20.82 0.69
C ALA A 590 -32.59 19.51 1.02
N VAL A 591 -31.33 19.58 1.46
CA VAL A 591 -30.56 18.40 1.86
C VAL A 591 -31.12 17.78 3.14
N LEU A 592 -31.49 18.59 4.13
CA LEU A 592 -32.09 18.08 5.37
C LEU A 592 -33.45 17.43 5.11
N LEU A 593 -34.27 17.99 4.21
CA LEU A 593 -35.50 17.34 3.74
C LEU A 593 -35.20 16.00 3.06
N LEU A 594 -34.26 15.95 2.11
CA LEU A 594 -33.88 14.68 1.47
C LEU A 594 -33.39 13.64 2.48
N THR A 595 -32.67 14.07 3.52
CA THR A 595 -32.24 13.22 4.62
C THR A 595 -33.43 12.65 5.39
N LEU A 596 -34.44 13.48 5.64
CA LEU A 596 -35.69 13.07 6.31
C LEU A 596 -36.43 12.04 5.46
N LEU A 597 -36.50 12.24 4.14
CA LEU A 597 -37.12 11.29 3.22
C LEU A 597 -36.38 9.94 3.19
N ASP A 598 -35.04 9.95 3.21
CA ASP A 598 -34.24 8.72 3.27
C ASP A 598 -34.38 7.95 4.59
N ALA A 599 -34.83 8.63 5.65
CA ALA A 599 -35.07 8.03 6.97
C ALA A 599 -36.42 7.30 7.06
N LEU A 600 -37.42 7.70 6.26
CA LEU A 600 -38.80 7.19 6.34
C LEU A 600 -38.87 5.67 6.25
N SER A 601 -38.05 5.04 5.41
CA SER A 601 -38.03 3.58 5.23
C SER A 601 -37.57 2.79 6.46
N ASN A 602 -36.88 3.44 7.40
CA ASN A 602 -36.43 2.80 8.63
C ASN A 602 -37.44 2.95 9.78
N LEU A 603 -38.40 3.86 9.68
CA LEU A 603 -39.34 4.15 10.77
C LEU A 603 -40.28 2.98 11.05
N PRO A 604 -40.68 2.76 12.32
CA PRO A 604 -41.81 1.90 12.66
C PRO A 604 -43.12 2.41 12.04
N LEU A 605 -44.07 1.51 11.81
CA LEU A 605 -45.32 1.81 11.07
C LEU A 605 -46.12 2.97 11.66
N HIS A 606 -46.24 3.05 12.99
CA HIS A 606 -46.98 4.11 13.67
C HIS A 606 -46.34 5.49 13.44
N MET A 607 -45.02 5.59 13.57
CA MET A 607 -44.28 6.82 13.28
C MET A 607 -44.37 7.17 11.80
N LEU A 608 -44.30 6.20 10.89
CA LEU A 608 -44.39 6.47 9.46
C LEU A 608 -45.72 7.16 9.09
N GLU A 609 -46.84 6.74 9.68
CA GLU A 609 -48.14 7.39 9.47
C GLU A 609 -48.16 8.86 9.89
N GLU A 610 -47.45 9.20 10.97
CA GLU A 610 -47.37 10.55 11.52
C GLU A 610 -46.37 11.44 10.75
N TRP A 611 -45.26 10.87 10.31
CA TRP A 611 -44.17 11.59 9.66
C TRP A 611 -44.41 11.85 8.16
N LEU A 612 -45.24 11.07 7.48
CA LEU A 612 -45.61 11.28 6.06
C LEU A 612 -46.23 12.67 5.80
N PRO A 613 -47.26 13.12 6.56
CA PRO A 613 -47.77 14.49 6.47
C PRO A 613 -46.71 15.56 6.73
N LEU A 614 -45.89 15.42 7.78
CA LEU A 614 -44.88 16.41 8.16
C LEU A 614 -43.81 16.58 7.08
N ALA A 615 -43.37 15.47 6.49
CA ALA A 615 -42.42 15.48 5.36
C ALA A 615 -43.01 16.20 4.13
N ALA A 616 -44.30 16.00 3.85
CA ALA A 616 -45.00 16.68 2.75
C ALA A 616 -45.15 18.18 3.01
N ASP A 617 -45.45 18.59 4.24
CA ASP A 617 -45.57 19.99 4.61
C ASP A 617 -44.19 20.69 4.52
N LEU A 618 -43.11 20.03 4.95
CA LEU A 618 -41.74 20.53 4.79
C LEU A 618 -41.32 20.62 3.32
N LEU A 619 -41.72 19.67 2.47
CA LEU A 619 -41.51 19.73 1.02
C LEU A 619 -42.12 21.00 0.42
N ASN A 620 -43.31 21.38 0.87
CA ASN A 620 -43.99 22.58 0.40
C ASN A 620 -43.33 23.88 0.90
N ALA A 621 -42.62 23.84 2.03
CA ALA A 621 -41.87 24.97 2.57
C ALA A 621 -40.60 25.31 1.75
N VAL A 622 -40.05 24.37 0.97
CA VAL A 622 -38.88 24.60 0.11
C VAL A 622 -39.19 25.66 -0.95
N SER A 623 -38.55 26.84 -0.88
CA SER A 623 -38.93 27.99 -1.72
C SER A 623 -38.57 27.85 -3.20
N ASN A 624 -37.45 27.18 -3.52
CA ASN A 624 -36.99 27.02 -4.90
C ASN A 624 -37.76 25.89 -5.62
N ARG A 625 -38.44 26.23 -6.74
CA ARG A 625 -39.25 25.27 -7.52
C ARG A 625 -38.45 24.08 -8.08
N GLY A 626 -37.20 24.29 -8.49
CA GLY A 626 -36.33 23.23 -9.01
C GLY A 626 -35.93 22.23 -7.92
N MET A 627 -35.47 22.73 -6.76
CA MET A 627 -35.15 21.90 -5.61
C MET A 627 -36.37 21.16 -5.07
N ARG A 628 -37.53 21.83 -5.01
CA ARG A 628 -38.79 21.21 -4.61
C ARG A 628 -39.18 20.09 -5.57
N GLY A 629 -39.02 20.29 -6.88
CA GLY A 629 -39.23 19.26 -7.89
C GLY A 629 -38.32 18.04 -7.69
N TYR A 630 -37.03 18.27 -7.38
CA TYR A 630 -36.08 17.21 -7.08
C TYR A 630 -36.45 16.43 -5.80
N CYS A 631 -36.77 17.14 -4.71
CA CYS A 631 -37.20 16.52 -3.45
C CYS A 631 -38.52 15.74 -3.62
N ARG A 632 -39.47 16.26 -4.42
CA ARG A 632 -40.71 15.57 -4.78
C ARG A 632 -40.42 14.28 -5.55
N GLY A 633 -39.47 14.31 -6.48
CA GLY A 633 -39.01 13.11 -7.20
C GLY A 633 -38.46 12.05 -6.25
N ARG A 634 -37.60 12.45 -5.30
CA ARG A 634 -37.09 11.53 -4.28
C ARG A 634 -38.18 11.00 -3.35
N PHE A 635 -39.13 11.83 -2.94
CA PHE A 635 -40.29 11.41 -2.14
C PHE A 635 -41.04 10.28 -2.85
N TRP A 636 -41.32 10.49 -4.14
CA TRP A 636 -41.97 9.48 -4.97
C TRP A 636 -41.14 8.20 -5.11
N GLU A 637 -39.84 8.33 -5.36
CA GLU A 637 -38.92 7.21 -5.46
C GLU A 637 -38.88 6.38 -4.17
N VAL A 638 -38.85 7.00 -2.99
CA VAL A 638 -38.85 6.27 -1.70
C VAL A 638 -40.12 5.43 -1.53
N MET A 639 -41.26 5.87 -2.06
CA MET A 639 -42.52 5.11 -2.03
C MET A 639 -42.61 4.01 -3.11
N GLU A 640 -41.96 4.19 -4.27
CA GLU A 640 -42.08 3.29 -5.43
C GLU A 640 -40.94 2.24 -5.53
N SER A 641 -39.70 2.61 -5.18
CA SER A 641 -38.46 1.88 -5.54
C SER A 641 -38.21 0.57 -4.79
N GLY A 642 -39.13 0.15 -3.92
CA GLY A 642 -38.97 -1.04 -3.08
C GLY A 642 -38.03 -0.85 -1.88
N GLU A 643 -37.65 0.39 -1.54
CA GLU A 643 -36.97 0.71 -0.27
C GLU A 643 -37.87 0.47 0.96
N MET A 644 -39.19 0.46 0.77
CA MET A 644 -40.19 0.13 1.77
C MET A 644 -40.51 -1.37 1.75
N ASP A 645 -40.63 -2.00 2.92
CA ASP A 645 -41.19 -3.35 2.99
C ASP A 645 -42.70 -3.34 2.72
N VAL A 646 -43.30 -4.54 2.66
CA VAL A 646 -44.70 -4.72 2.27
C VAL A 646 -45.66 -3.93 3.17
N GLU A 647 -45.40 -3.94 4.48
CA GLU A 647 -46.27 -3.27 5.47
C GLU A 647 -46.13 -1.74 5.39
N ARG A 648 -44.91 -1.20 5.31
CA ARG A 648 -44.68 0.24 5.13
C ARG A 648 -45.20 0.74 3.79
N SER A 649 -45.11 -0.08 2.74
CA SER A 649 -45.65 0.25 1.42
C SER A 649 -47.17 0.37 1.47
N ALA A 650 -47.86 -0.53 2.19
CA ALA A 650 -49.31 -0.45 2.37
C ALA A 650 -49.74 0.84 3.09
N VAL A 651 -48.99 1.25 4.12
CA VAL A 651 -49.20 2.53 4.81
C VAL A 651 -49.02 3.71 3.85
N CYS A 652 -47.93 3.74 3.08
CA CYS A 652 -47.67 4.81 2.11
C CYS A 652 -48.77 4.91 1.05
N VAL A 653 -49.22 3.76 0.50
CA VAL A 653 -50.29 3.71 -0.51
C VAL A 653 -51.63 4.18 0.08
N ALA A 654 -51.97 3.74 1.29
CA ALA A 654 -53.19 4.17 1.97
C ALA A 654 -53.19 5.68 2.21
N TRP A 655 -52.08 6.23 2.70
CA TRP A 655 -51.92 7.66 2.90
C TRP A 655 -52.00 8.45 1.58
N TRP A 656 -51.31 7.97 0.54
CA TRP A 656 -51.28 8.60 -0.78
C TRP A 656 -52.67 8.65 -1.43
N GLY A 657 -53.42 7.54 -1.37
CA GLY A 657 -54.70 7.41 -2.07
C GLY A 657 -55.92 7.89 -1.28
N THR A 658 -55.93 7.76 0.05
CA THR A 658 -57.15 7.98 0.86
C THR A 658 -57.02 9.08 1.91
N ARG A 659 -55.80 9.51 2.29
CA ARG A 659 -55.57 10.54 3.33
C ARG A 659 -55.00 11.85 2.76
N SER A 660 -55.36 12.16 1.52
CA SER A 660 -54.92 13.37 0.79
C SER A 660 -53.40 13.52 0.59
N GLY A 661 -52.63 12.43 0.68
CA GLY A 661 -51.17 12.48 0.53
C GLY A 661 -50.74 12.93 -0.87
N ARG A 662 -51.46 12.47 -1.90
CA ARG A 662 -51.25 12.90 -3.29
C ARG A 662 -51.39 14.42 -3.44
N GLU A 663 -52.45 14.99 -2.88
CA GLU A 663 -52.73 16.42 -3.01
C GLU A 663 -51.66 17.25 -2.28
N ARG A 664 -51.27 16.82 -1.07
CA ARG A 664 -50.24 17.50 -0.28
C ARG A 664 -48.88 17.50 -0.95
N VAL A 665 -48.45 16.41 -1.60
CA VAL A 665 -47.12 16.31 -2.22
C VAL A 665 -47.06 16.97 -3.61
N LEU A 666 -48.11 16.82 -4.43
CA LEU A 666 -48.11 17.31 -5.81
C LEU A 666 -48.53 18.78 -5.94
N PHE A 667 -49.49 19.23 -5.14
CA PHE A 667 -50.12 20.55 -5.29
C PHE A 667 -49.90 21.45 -4.08
N GLY A 668 -49.62 20.89 -2.90
CA GLY A 668 -49.47 21.65 -1.66
C GLY A 668 -50.72 22.46 -1.30
N ASP A 669 -50.57 23.46 -0.44
CA ASP A 669 -51.66 24.35 -0.02
C ASP A 669 -52.18 25.30 -1.12
N GLU A 670 -51.61 25.28 -2.33
CA GLU A 670 -52.18 26.02 -3.47
C GLU A 670 -53.60 25.51 -3.82
N SER A 671 -53.96 24.31 -3.38
CA SER A 671 -55.28 23.70 -3.57
C SER A 671 -56.37 24.23 -2.64
N GLN A 672 -56.06 24.88 -1.51
CA GLN A 672 -57.09 25.46 -0.61
C GLN A 672 -57.58 26.85 -1.03
N ARG A 673 -56.98 27.47 -2.07
CA ARG A 673 -57.36 28.82 -2.55
C ARG A 673 -58.22 28.83 -3.82
N GLY A 674 -58.73 27.68 -4.27
CA GLY A 674 -59.66 27.59 -5.40
C GLY A 674 -60.98 26.94 -4.97
N PRO A 675 -62.15 27.48 -5.37
CA PRO A 675 -63.43 26.86 -5.02
C PRO A 675 -63.60 25.57 -5.83
N PHE A 676 -63.53 24.41 -5.17
CA PHE A 676 -63.91 23.14 -5.79
C PHE A 676 -65.43 22.97 -5.70
N MET A 677 -66.11 23.11 -6.85
CA MET A 677 -67.50 22.68 -7.02
C MET A 677 -67.52 21.16 -7.20
N SER A 678 -67.97 20.44 -6.17
CA SER A 678 -68.44 19.06 -6.32
C SER A 678 -69.84 19.08 -6.93
N GLY A 679 -70.05 18.34 -8.02
CA GLY A 679 -71.40 18.05 -8.51
C GLY A 679 -71.45 17.60 -9.96
N GLY A 680 -72.00 16.41 -10.20
CA GLY A 680 -72.47 16.02 -11.53
C GLY A 680 -72.51 14.52 -11.82
N LEU A 681 -73.32 13.77 -11.07
CA LEU A 681 -73.79 12.44 -11.51
C LEU A 681 -74.56 12.61 -12.84
N GLY A 682 -74.00 12.09 -13.93
CA GLY A 682 -74.65 12.02 -15.23
C GLY A 682 -75.78 10.99 -15.22
N VAL A 683 -77.01 11.49 -15.29
CA VAL A 683 -78.24 10.72 -15.50
C VAL A 683 -78.16 9.97 -16.83
N ARG A 684 -78.41 8.66 -16.78
CA ARG A 684 -78.64 7.79 -17.94
C ARG A 684 -80.06 8.06 -18.46
N GLU A 685 -80.18 8.65 -19.65
CA GLU A 685 -81.39 8.50 -20.47
C GLU A 685 -81.07 7.73 -21.75
N SER A 686 -82.00 6.85 -22.09
CA SER A 686 -81.97 5.84 -23.13
C SER A 686 -82.60 6.35 -24.42
N ARG A 687 -82.03 5.96 -25.57
CA ARG A 687 -82.67 5.31 -26.74
C ARG A 687 -82.06 5.79 -28.07
N LEU A 688 -81.24 4.93 -28.68
CA LEU A 688 -81.57 4.15 -29.88
C LEU A 688 -80.55 3.01 -30.03
#